data_AF-A0A2G9NVL2-F1
#
_entry.id   AF-A0A2G9NVL2-F1
#
_cell.length_a   1.000
_cell.length_b   1.000
_cell.length_c   1.000
_cell.angle_alpha   90.00
_cell.angle_beta   90.00
_cell.angle_gamma   90.00
#
_symmetry.space_group_name_H-M   'P 1'
#
loop_
_entity.id
_entity.type
_entity.pdbx_description
1 polymer ?
#
loop_
_entity_poly.entity_id
_entity_poly.type
_entity_poly.pdbx_seq_one_letter_code
_entity_poly.pdbx_strand_id
1 'polypeptide(L)'
;MVFRNISICKIVFVCFFITLNINFVLSNSDTDLSNNAMSLQVDVKNTKEFKVNFIPIDYTNNISNFIISAEKNIEFINVTYPLANGKFIYGISSKEFFSSNVGDTLDSLEEPILLLRLYRFSRLGGQDYDRVVGIVPMNWLNQHKSNGSGFTYIGMNSVLIEDNFRHGAAHEIGHTIRNNLGIGFFGLCDESNSDIWKFKQDLLIGLCPNGDSNPNDGELDSECQRTPNGCNITTLKRLVPWPQDQQNDEITMWNFMGDSGFEDSRWISEDSYNYLLSKFDEESSIQSGNTILISGIIYDDNSVSFDKFYILNENSFINETYSYGNYSITLKVNNSIFYNYEFEPIFKMIHTGGDTTDTNITPFVAVLPFADNVTQIIVQNSTTILAERNVSANTPTVSFNNSFQGESYNDSFMITWNADDTDGDNLTYAVLISDDGGNNFTTVALDIDETNLVIENSLLENGSEFKIKVLATDGVNTGEDISNFSFSIEPDPFIDLIYPEDDIRLQTNNVTFFYRTTVLDGNITNCYLFINGNLNLTNDSEIVQGVVMNFTQSFSDGEYNWTIQCVDTNNFVGESELYTLDIGLVIPEILEINVYPDTQEFLENVTINVTLAYPTDVVLVTLNITNPNGRVYEYYNLSNISFGIWGLNNFTDNVTGTYNFTFFAYYNGGTYVKESSNFMMVEEIINLTKCKELDKENTTYYLTKNILASGTCFNIHADNITLEGNSYVIYYAESSQGYGIYVDGYNKTKLKNIRIRMDNSTTTDSVGIYLRNGENHLIENNEMVIRGSNLSDSRNHGLKLKNVINSNVLNNTINVLNKKGYGVYLESSNGEITSNNKLINNTIVTSKDSGYGIYIWGVNGGVSEYSTILGNMIKTYGSTSYGVLIQQSTPSLVRNNLFENNFISTSGANSNGIKIISSQNNFFKNSNISSSKDNDVLISSGTNNTFLNTSYIDELISSGSLIRGWYLNVYVNNSVGNNTIGANVSGSDVFGSLDFSELTDSNGQIPTKSLAEYINNGGAKTYYTNYTINVTKANYENASQSANLTTNLNLIFTLESTILPNDTYKFYIKDSLGNNVSWFGSEGNIVLKGSCFAQSTCITNDGSSFIIGNSTDTTTAFINSIGDLCIEKGDCGDLSPACNNPSNDAFIIKNSSSNVAYIDYNGDLCLTGGLYENSNP
;
A
#
# COMPACT_ATOMS: atom_id res chain seq x y z
N MET A 1 16.26 18.00 -66.64
CA MET A 1 17.72 18.21 -66.48
C MET A 1 18.15 17.38 -65.27
N VAL A 2 18.83 16.24 -65.47
CA VAL A 2 20.28 16.07 -65.72
C VAL A 2 21.08 16.05 -64.41
N PHE A 3 21.66 14.87 -64.14
CA PHE A 3 22.52 14.51 -63.02
C PHE A 3 23.87 15.25 -62.98
N ARG A 4 24.47 15.34 -61.78
CA ARG A 4 25.85 14.89 -61.44
C ARG A 4 25.98 14.85 -59.91
N ASN A 5 26.11 13.73 -59.18
CA ASN A 5 27.03 12.57 -59.19
C ASN A 5 28.51 12.86 -58.89
N ILE A 6 28.99 12.28 -57.77
CA ILE A 6 30.23 11.49 -57.52
C ILE A 6 30.04 10.88 -56.11
N SER A 7 29.65 9.60 -55.99
CA SER A 7 30.49 8.36 -55.88
C SER A 7 31.19 8.23 -54.52
N ILE A 8 30.85 7.30 -53.59
CA ILE A 8 30.67 5.82 -53.60
C ILE A 8 31.91 5.06 -53.06
N CYS A 9 31.70 4.27 -51.99
CA CYS A 9 32.27 2.93 -51.78
C CYS A 9 31.30 2.14 -50.83
N LYS A 10 30.44 1.22 -51.27
CA LYS A 10 30.63 -0.23 -51.58
C LYS A 10 31.14 -1.04 -50.35
N ILE A 11 30.37 -1.96 -49.72
CA ILE A 11 30.07 -3.37 -50.11
C ILE A 11 29.21 -4.04 -48.98
N VAL A 12 28.44 -5.15 -49.12
CA VAL A 12 27.51 -5.67 -50.17
C VAL A 12 26.72 -6.91 -49.64
N PHE A 13 25.37 -6.96 -49.80
CA PHE A 13 24.45 -8.14 -49.62
C PHE A 13 24.30 -8.76 -48.19
N VAL A 14 23.23 -9.47 -47.79
CA VAL A 14 22.28 -10.38 -48.48
C VAL A 14 20.82 -10.20 -47.98
N CYS A 15 19.80 -10.47 -48.82
CA CYS A 15 18.40 -10.60 -48.39
C CYS A 15 18.03 -12.06 -48.07
N PHE A 16 17.14 -12.27 -47.08
CA PHE A 16 16.33 -13.48 -46.97
C PHE A 16 14.87 -13.10 -46.69
N PHE A 17 13.92 -13.77 -47.36
CA PHE A 17 12.50 -13.66 -47.07
C PHE A 17 12.12 -14.72 -46.03
N ILE A 18 11.40 -14.32 -44.98
CA ILE A 18 10.62 -15.22 -44.13
C ILE A 18 9.20 -14.65 -44.07
N THR A 19 8.22 -15.48 -44.42
CA THR A 19 6.81 -15.22 -44.21
C THR A 19 6.43 -15.60 -42.79
N LEU A 20 5.93 -14.64 -42.00
CA LEU A 20 5.23 -14.93 -40.74
C LEU A 20 3.74 -14.66 -40.93
N ASN A 21 2.91 -15.67 -40.62
CA ASN A 21 1.50 -15.42 -40.31
C ASN A 21 1.42 -14.90 -38.88
N ILE A 22 0.62 -13.87 -38.64
CA ILE A 22 0.24 -13.42 -37.31
C ILE A 22 -1.28 -13.22 -37.33
N ASN A 23 -1.98 -13.83 -36.39
CA ASN A 23 -3.43 -13.66 -36.23
C ASN A 23 -3.75 -12.24 -35.76
N PHE A 24 -4.86 -11.69 -36.26
CA PHE A 24 -5.36 -10.39 -35.80
C PHE A 24 -5.94 -10.51 -34.39
N VAL A 25 -5.32 -9.84 -33.43
CA VAL A 25 -5.99 -9.40 -32.19
C VAL A 25 -6.55 -8.01 -32.46
N LEU A 26 -7.82 -7.77 -32.11
CA LEU A 26 -8.47 -6.48 -32.23
C LEU A 26 -7.98 -5.53 -31.13
N SER A 27 -6.89 -4.81 -31.39
CA SER A 27 -6.50 -3.66 -30.56
C SER A 27 -7.50 -2.52 -30.75
N ASN A 28 -8.02 -1.98 -29.64
CA ASN A 28 -8.86 -0.78 -29.65
C ASN A 28 -8.16 0.36 -30.40
N SER A 29 -8.90 1.04 -31.28
CA SER A 29 -8.31 1.96 -32.25
C SER A 29 -7.87 3.27 -31.60
N ASP A 30 -6.56 3.44 -31.46
CA ASP A 30 -5.95 4.75 -31.29
C ASP A 30 -6.25 5.62 -32.52
N THR A 31 -6.69 6.86 -32.31
CA THR A 31 -7.12 7.79 -33.37
C THR A 31 -6.24 9.02 -33.52
N ASP A 32 -5.17 9.17 -32.72
CA ASP A 32 -4.22 10.27 -32.85
C ASP A 32 -2.83 9.76 -33.28
N LEU A 33 -2.61 9.70 -34.60
CA LEU A 33 -1.35 9.25 -35.19
C LEU A 33 -0.10 10.06 -34.77
N SER A 34 -0.25 11.19 -34.06
CA SER A 34 0.87 11.99 -33.55
C SER A 34 1.49 11.44 -32.25
N ASN A 35 0.76 10.63 -31.47
CA ASN A 35 1.29 10.05 -30.23
C ASN A 35 2.42 9.02 -30.48
N ASN A 36 2.38 8.33 -31.62
CA ASN A 36 3.43 7.47 -32.16
C ASN A 36 4.78 8.21 -32.37
N ALA A 37 4.79 9.54 -32.30
CA ALA A 37 6.00 10.37 -32.41
C ALA A 37 6.50 10.95 -31.07
N MET A 38 5.85 10.63 -29.94
CA MET A 38 6.28 11.04 -28.60
C MET A 38 6.77 9.87 -27.75
N SER A 39 8.02 9.45 -27.97
CA SER A 39 8.74 8.63 -26.98
C SER A 39 9.17 9.51 -25.80
N LEU A 40 8.46 9.44 -24.68
CA LEU A 40 9.03 9.82 -23.40
C LEU A 40 9.98 8.69 -22.98
N GLN A 41 11.30 8.90 -23.04
CA GLN A 41 12.21 8.03 -22.30
C GLN A 41 12.04 8.36 -20.81
N VAL A 42 11.20 7.57 -20.17
CA VAL A 42 11.31 7.33 -18.73
C VAL A 42 12.44 6.33 -18.58
N ASP A 43 13.52 6.73 -17.91
CA ASP A 43 14.50 5.76 -17.40
C ASP A 43 13.82 5.02 -16.24
N VAL A 44 13.00 4.02 -16.59
CA VAL A 44 12.51 3.02 -15.64
C VAL A 44 13.75 2.33 -15.11
N LYS A 45 14.04 2.44 -13.81
CA LYS A 45 15.08 1.63 -13.20
C LYS A 45 14.77 0.17 -13.52
N ASN A 46 15.74 -0.57 -14.03
CA ASN A 46 15.56 -2.01 -14.15
C ASN A 46 15.42 -2.57 -12.73
N THR A 47 14.41 -3.40 -12.52
CA THR A 47 14.18 -4.04 -11.23
C THR A 47 14.51 -5.52 -11.31
N LYS A 48 14.80 -6.13 -10.16
CA LYS A 48 14.83 -7.59 -10.07
C LYS A 48 13.46 -8.18 -10.41
N GLU A 49 13.45 -9.45 -10.81
CA GLU A 49 12.20 -10.21 -10.92
C GLU A 49 11.62 -10.41 -9.52
N PHE A 50 10.30 -10.39 -9.43
CA PHE A 50 9.57 -10.68 -8.21
C PHE A 50 8.52 -11.73 -8.53
N LYS A 51 8.73 -12.93 -7.99
CA LYS A 51 8.02 -14.17 -8.35
C LYS A 51 7.08 -14.56 -7.21
N VAL A 52 5.77 -14.55 -7.45
CA VAL A 52 4.75 -14.83 -6.41
C VAL A 52 3.81 -15.96 -6.82
N ASN A 53 3.68 -17.00 -5.99
CA ASN A 53 2.71 -18.07 -6.23
C ASN A 53 1.45 -17.91 -5.37
N PHE A 54 0.28 -18.12 -5.95
CA PHE A 54 -1.00 -18.14 -5.25
C PHE A 54 -1.50 -19.58 -5.14
N ILE A 55 -1.88 -20.00 -3.93
CA ILE A 55 -2.30 -21.37 -3.59
C ILE A 55 -3.64 -21.33 -2.85
N PRO A 56 -4.68 -22.05 -3.30
CA PRO A 56 -5.94 -22.22 -2.55
C PRO A 56 -5.74 -23.16 -1.36
N ILE A 57 -6.46 -22.89 -0.28
CA ILE A 57 -6.41 -23.67 0.96
C ILE A 57 -7.84 -23.82 1.51
N ASP A 58 -8.27 -25.06 1.73
CA ASP A 58 -9.55 -25.48 2.32
C ASP A 58 -10.81 -24.96 1.58
N TYR A 59 -10.82 -24.96 0.24
CA TYR A 59 -11.98 -24.61 -0.57
C TYR A 59 -12.90 -25.82 -0.81
N THR A 60 -14.10 -25.78 -0.23
CA THR A 60 -15.13 -26.81 -0.47
C THR A 60 -15.76 -26.66 -1.87
N ASN A 61 -15.05 -27.10 -2.90
CA ASN A 61 -15.46 -27.23 -4.31
C ASN A 61 -15.74 -25.92 -5.09
N ASN A 62 -15.37 -24.74 -4.59
CA ASN A 62 -15.53 -23.46 -5.32
C ASN A 62 -14.20 -22.70 -5.51
N ILE A 63 -13.30 -23.28 -6.30
CA ILE A 63 -12.01 -22.68 -6.65
C ILE A 63 -12.13 -21.41 -7.53
N SER A 64 -13.31 -21.14 -8.10
CA SER A 64 -13.57 -19.91 -8.86
C SER A 64 -13.40 -18.66 -7.99
N ASN A 65 -13.81 -18.71 -6.73
CA ASN A 65 -13.62 -17.61 -5.78
C ASN A 65 -12.14 -17.36 -5.48
N PHE A 66 -11.35 -18.43 -5.36
CA PHE A 66 -9.90 -18.37 -5.24
C PHE A 66 -9.29 -17.67 -6.45
N ILE A 67 -9.60 -18.12 -7.67
CA ILE A 67 -9.03 -17.57 -8.92
C ILE A 67 -9.34 -16.08 -9.02
N ILE A 68 -10.60 -15.67 -8.81
CA ILE A 68 -11.01 -14.25 -8.83
C ILE A 68 -10.24 -13.44 -7.78
N SER A 69 -9.99 -14.01 -6.59
CA SER A 69 -9.28 -13.32 -5.52
C SER A 69 -7.78 -13.21 -5.80
N ALA A 70 -7.16 -14.24 -6.37
CA ALA A 70 -5.78 -14.21 -6.86
C ALA A 70 -5.63 -13.17 -7.98
N GLU A 71 -6.51 -13.18 -8.98
CA GLU A 71 -6.52 -12.20 -10.09
C GLU A 71 -6.65 -10.75 -9.60
N LYS A 72 -7.58 -10.47 -8.66
CA LYS A 72 -7.71 -9.14 -8.03
C LYS A 72 -6.41 -8.69 -7.33
N ASN A 73 -5.76 -9.60 -6.60
CA ASN A 73 -4.50 -9.30 -5.91
C ASN A 73 -3.31 -9.13 -6.86
N ILE A 74 -3.26 -9.92 -7.93
CA ILE A 74 -2.28 -9.80 -9.02
C ILE A 74 -2.45 -8.45 -9.74
N GLU A 75 -3.70 -8.07 -10.08
CA GLU A 75 -4.00 -6.75 -10.63
C GLU A 75 -3.51 -5.64 -9.70
N PHE A 76 -3.82 -5.74 -8.40
CA PHE A 76 -3.41 -4.74 -7.40
C PHE A 76 -1.89 -4.62 -7.26
N ILE A 77 -1.17 -5.73 -7.08
CA ILE A 77 0.30 -5.74 -6.96
C ILE A 77 0.92 -5.16 -8.24
N ASN A 78 0.45 -5.56 -9.42
CA ASN A 78 0.99 -5.13 -10.71
C ASN A 78 0.85 -3.62 -10.98
N VAL A 79 -0.12 -2.93 -10.34
CA VAL A 79 -0.30 -1.47 -10.46
C VAL A 79 0.25 -0.66 -9.27
N THR A 80 0.58 -1.31 -8.15
CA THR A 80 1.07 -0.65 -6.93
C THR A 80 2.55 -0.90 -6.65
N TYR A 81 3.05 -2.11 -6.87
CA TYR A 81 4.46 -2.42 -6.59
C TYR A 81 5.36 -1.78 -7.67
N PRO A 82 6.52 -1.21 -7.28
CA PRO A 82 7.37 -0.41 -8.16
C PRO A 82 8.28 -1.29 -9.04
N LEU A 83 7.70 -2.23 -9.78
CA LEU A 83 8.39 -3.19 -10.63
C LEU A 83 8.43 -2.73 -12.09
N ALA A 84 9.51 -3.02 -12.80
CA ALA A 84 9.59 -2.76 -14.24
C ALA A 84 8.63 -3.71 -15.01
N ASN A 85 8.19 -3.28 -16.20
CA ASN A 85 7.22 -4.04 -16.99
C ASN A 85 7.73 -5.46 -17.32
N GLY A 86 6.94 -6.48 -16.97
CA GLY A 86 7.31 -7.89 -17.10
C GLY A 86 8.26 -8.43 -16.03
N LYS A 87 8.50 -7.68 -14.93
CA LYS A 87 9.29 -8.16 -13.78
C LYS A 87 8.46 -8.72 -12.62
N PHE A 88 7.16 -8.43 -12.56
CA PHE A 88 6.25 -9.22 -11.75
C PHE A 88 5.90 -10.51 -12.50
N ILE A 89 6.23 -11.66 -11.91
CA ILE A 89 5.96 -12.99 -12.43
C ILE A 89 5.10 -13.69 -11.38
N TYR A 90 4.06 -14.39 -11.79
CA TYR A 90 3.15 -15.04 -10.85
C TYR A 90 2.68 -16.40 -11.33
N GLY A 91 2.39 -17.27 -10.36
CA GLY A 91 1.66 -18.52 -10.56
C GLY A 91 0.30 -18.42 -9.88
N ILE A 92 -0.73 -19.00 -10.49
CA ILE A 92 -2.02 -19.25 -9.85
C ILE A 92 -2.20 -20.76 -9.90
N SER A 93 -2.26 -21.41 -8.75
CA SER A 93 -2.52 -22.84 -8.68
C SER A 93 -3.97 -23.10 -9.08
N SER A 94 -4.20 -23.72 -10.24
CA SER A 94 -5.56 -24.04 -10.71
C SER A 94 -6.30 -25.02 -9.80
N LYS A 95 -5.60 -25.66 -8.86
CA LYS A 95 -6.05 -26.79 -8.03
C LYS A 95 -5.62 -26.67 -6.57
N GLU A 96 -6.44 -27.25 -5.70
CA GLU A 96 -6.21 -27.36 -4.27
C GLU A 96 -5.60 -28.72 -3.90
N PHE A 97 -4.28 -28.81 -4.02
CA PHE A 97 -3.53 -29.95 -3.50
C PHE A 97 -2.99 -29.72 -2.08
N PHE A 98 -2.95 -28.47 -1.62
CA PHE A 98 -2.50 -28.13 -0.27
C PHE A 98 -3.67 -28.16 0.71
N SER A 99 -3.59 -29.01 1.73
CA SER A 99 -4.50 -28.96 2.88
C SER A 99 -3.82 -28.31 4.08
N SER A 100 -4.56 -27.42 4.75
CA SER A 100 -4.10 -26.77 5.98
C SER A 100 -3.72 -27.80 7.05
N ASN A 101 -4.49 -28.88 7.19
CA ASN A 101 -4.45 -29.83 8.32
C ASN A 101 -4.59 -29.15 9.70
N VAL A 102 -5.26 -27.99 9.75
CA VAL A 102 -5.51 -27.21 10.97
C VAL A 102 -6.82 -27.67 11.65
N GLY A 103 -6.89 -27.61 12.99
CA GLY A 103 -8.10 -27.96 13.75
C GLY A 103 -9.06 -26.78 13.96
N ASP A 104 -10.06 -26.90 14.84
CA ASP A 104 -11.02 -25.82 15.17
C ASP A 104 -10.39 -24.50 15.72
N THR A 105 -9.06 -24.39 15.82
CA THR A 105 -8.35 -23.26 16.44
C THR A 105 -6.92 -23.19 15.93
N LEU A 106 -6.61 -22.18 15.11
CA LEU A 106 -5.24 -21.71 14.94
C LEU A 106 -4.76 -21.16 16.27
N ASP A 107 -3.74 -21.80 16.85
CA ASP A 107 -3.00 -21.25 17.97
C ASP A 107 -1.65 -20.65 17.52
N SER A 108 -0.93 -20.06 18.48
CA SER A 108 0.37 -19.42 18.24
C SER A 108 1.51 -20.36 17.84
N LEU A 109 1.24 -21.67 17.75
CA LEU A 109 2.15 -22.69 17.24
C LEU A 109 1.78 -23.06 15.79
N GLU A 110 0.49 -23.17 15.48
CA GLU A 110 0.00 -23.63 14.18
C GLU A 110 0.17 -22.58 13.07
N GLU A 111 -0.05 -21.29 13.33
CA GLU A 111 0.13 -20.21 12.34
C GLU A 111 1.54 -20.18 11.68
N PRO A 112 2.66 -20.12 12.43
CA PRO A 112 4.00 -20.16 11.84
C PRO A 112 4.33 -21.48 11.13
N ILE A 113 3.78 -22.61 11.60
CA ILE A 113 4.00 -23.94 11.00
C ILE A 113 3.22 -24.07 9.67
N LEU A 114 2.01 -23.53 9.58
CA LEU A 114 1.20 -23.50 8.37
C LEU A 114 1.92 -22.73 7.25
N LEU A 115 2.42 -21.52 7.57
CA LEU A 115 3.22 -20.72 6.63
C LEU A 115 4.49 -21.46 6.18
N LEU A 116 5.24 -22.05 7.10
CA LEU A 116 6.44 -22.83 6.78
C LEU A 116 6.13 -23.99 5.81
N ARG A 117 5.08 -24.77 6.09
CA ARG A 117 4.63 -25.87 5.22
C ARG A 117 4.19 -25.36 3.85
N LEU A 118 3.44 -24.26 3.78
CA LEU A 118 2.97 -23.63 2.55
C LEU A 118 4.13 -23.18 1.65
N TYR A 119 5.14 -22.52 2.23
CA TYR A 119 6.34 -22.10 1.48
C TYR A 119 7.11 -23.31 0.93
N ARG A 120 7.37 -24.33 1.76
CA ARG A 120 8.06 -25.56 1.34
C ARG A 120 7.31 -26.28 0.22
N PHE A 121 5.99 -26.44 0.36
CA PHE A 121 5.12 -27.07 -0.62
C PHE A 121 5.18 -26.35 -1.98
N SER A 122 5.10 -25.01 -1.98
CA SER A 122 5.21 -24.22 -3.22
C SER A 122 6.58 -24.34 -3.88
N ARG A 123 7.67 -24.31 -3.10
CA ARG A 123 9.04 -24.32 -3.66
C ARG A 123 9.41 -25.65 -4.30
N LEU A 124 8.90 -26.78 -3.78
CA LEU A 124 9.13 -28.09 -4.42
C LEU A 124 8.51 -28.20 -5.82
N GLY A 125 7.48 -27.39 -6.15
CA GLY A 125 6.86 -27.35 -7.49
C GLY A 125 7.82 -27.09 -8.65
N GLY A 126 9.07 -26.68 -8.37
CA GLY A 126 10.10 -26.49 -9.40
C GLY A 126 10.08 -25.09 -10.03
N GLN A 127 9.41 -24.13 -9.37
CA GLN A 127 9.42 -22.72 -9.70
C GLN A 127 10.13 -21.94 -8.59
N ASP A 128 11.02 -21.03 -8.98
CA ASP A 128 11.86 -20.23 -8.10
C ASP A 128 11.11 -19.01 -7.52
N TYR A 129 9.93 -19.24 -6.95
CA TYR A 129 9.09 -18.19 -6.35
C TYR A 129 9.73 -17.55 -5.12
N ASP A 130 9.78 -16.21 -5.10
CA ASP A 130 10.28 -15.38 -4.00
C ASP A 130 9.30 -15.34 -2.82
N ARG A 131 7.99 -15.31 -3.11
CA ARG A 131 6.91 -15.29 -2.12
C ARG A 131 5.75 -16.22 -2.48
N VAL A 132 4.99 -16.63 -1.46
CA VAL A 132 3.82 -17.51 -1.60
C VAL A 132 2.63 -16.91 -0.87
N VAL A 133 1.47 -16.89 -1.50
CA VAL A 133 0.21 -16.40 -0.94
C VAL A 133 -0.75 -17.57 -0.85
N GLY A 134 -1.02 -18.02 0.38
CA GLY A 134 -2.16 -18.90 0.65
C GLY A 134 -3.43 -18.05 0.69
N ILE A 135 -4.45 -18.45 -0.04
CA ILE A 135 -5.78 -17.85 0.06
C ILE A 135 -6.72 -18.90 0.66
N VAL A 136 -7.46 -18.50 1.69
CA VAL A 136 -8.54 -19.29 2.31
C VAL A 136 -9.90 -18.63 2.04
N PRO A 137 -11.03 -19.37 2.09
CA PRO A 137 -12.36 -18.78 1.95
C PRO A 137 -12.61 -17.62 2.94
N MET A 138 -13.43 -16.64 2.55
CA MET A 138 -13.91 -15.56 3.44
C MET A 138 -14.37 -16.11 4.79
N ASN A 139 -13.94 -15.45 5.88
CA ASN A 139 -14.26 -15.79 7.27
C ASN A 139 -13.70 -17.16 7.73
N TRP A 140 -12.71 -17.75 7.05
CA TRP A 140 -12.00 -18.96 7.49
C TRP A 140 -11.13 -18.69 8.72
N LEU A 141 -10.42 -17.56 8.82
CA LEU A 141 -9.58 -17.22 9.98
C LEU A 141 -10.40 -17.17 11.26
N ASN A 142 -11.56 -16.50 11.19
CA ASN A 142 -12.52 -16.39 12.30
C ASN A 142 -13.12 -17.75 12.69
N GLN A 143 -13.40 -18.65 11.74
CA GLN A 143 -13.80 -20.03 12.03
C GLN A 143 -12.72 -20.79 12.83
N HIS A 144 -11.45 -20.51 12.53
CA HIS A 144 -10.28 -21.04 13.22
C HIS A 144 -9.82 -20.14 14.40
N LYS A 145 -10.64 -19.17 14.83
CA LYS A 145 -10.39 -18.27 15.98
C LYS A 145 -9.12 -17.41 15.90
N SER A 146 -8.55 -17.26 14.70
CA SER A 146 -7.54 -16.23 14.42
C SER A 146 -8.24 -14.91 14.07
N ASN A 147 -7.55 -13.78 14.25
CA ASN A 147 -8.09 -12.44 14.04
C ASN A 147 -7.49 -11.79 12.79
N GLY A 148 -8.31 -11.05 12.03
CA GLY A 148 -7.89 -10.33 10.83
C GLY A 148 -8.43 -10.93 9.53
N SER A 149 -8.01 -10.35 8.40
CA SER A 149 -8.29 -10.79 7.03
C SER A 149 -7.07 -11.43 6.34
N GLY A 150 -5.98 -11.60 7.09
CA GLY A 150 -4.70 -12.12 6.64
C GLY A 150 -3.66 -12.02 7.75
N PHE A 151 -2.55 -12.73 7.57
CA PHE A 151 -1.37 -12.61 8.43
C PHE A 151 -0.09 -13.08 7.73
N THR A 152 1.04 -12.67 8.30
CA THR A 152 2.36 -13.22 8.03
C THR A 152 3.18 -13.30 9.31
N TYR A 153 4.25 -14.11 9.30
CA TYR A 153 5.16 -14.27 10.41
C TYR A 153 6.56 -13.72 10.08
N ILE A 154 7.20 -13.10 11.06
CA ILE A 154 8.54 -12.52 10.86
C ILE A 154 9.53 -13.61 10.48
N GLY A 155 10.28 -13.41 9.40
CA GLY A 155 11.21 -14.40 8.88
C GLY A 155 10.67 -15.22 7.72
N MET A 156 9.35 -15.29 7.52
CA MET A 156 8.72 -16.10 6.47
C MET A 156 8.66 -15.41 5.11
N ASN A 157 8.67 -16.23 4.05
CA ASN A 157 8.47 -15.82 2.65
C ASN A 157 7.07 -16.23 2.14
N SER A 158 6.14 -16.51 3.04
CA SER A 158 4.76 -16.91 2.75
C SER A 158 3.79 -16.15 3.63
N VAL A 159 2.61 -15.87 3.09
CA VAL A 159 1.53 -15.13 3.76
C VAL A 159 0.22 -15.88 3.59
N LEU A 160 -0.73 -15.64 4.49
CA LEU A 160 -2.09 -16.16 4.40
C LEU A 160 -3.07 -14.99 4.31
N ILE A 161 -4.06 -15.06 3.42
CA ILE A 161 -5.13 -14.05 3.30
C ILE A 161 -6.49 -14.73 3.14
N GLU A 162 -7.56 -14.07 3.59
CA GLU A 162 -8.91 -14.45 3.21
C GLU A 162 -9.24 -13.98 1.78
N ASP A 163 -10.21 -14.65 1.16
CA ASP A 163 -10.66 -14.34 -0.18
C ASP A 163 -11.53 -13.08 -0.26
N ASN A 164 -11.87 -12.69 -1.49
CA ASN A 164 -12.47 -11.40 -1.87
C ASN A 164 -11.57 -10.15 -1.70
N PHE A 165 -10.68 -10.10 -0.68
CA PHE A 165 -9.82 -8.94 -0.40
C PHE A 165 -8.83 -8.61 -1.52
N ARG A 166 -9.12 -7.58 -2.32
CA ARG A 166 -8.30 -7.14 -3.48
C ARG A 166 -6.83 -6.82 -3.20
N HIS A 167 -6.51 -6.40 -1.98
CA HIS A 167 -5.20 -5.86 -1.60
C HIS A 167 -4.49 -6.66 -0.51
N GLY A 168 -5.09 -7.75 -0.01
CA GLY A 168 -4.58 -8.51 1.13
C GLY A 168 -3.18 -9.04 0.87
N ALA A 169 -2.93 -9.61 -0.32
CA ALA A 169 -1.60 -10.10 -0.69
C ALA A 169 -0.56 -8.97 -0.69
N ALA A 170 -0.92 -7.77 -1.19
CA ALA A 170 -0.03 -6.63 -1.25
C ALA A 170 0.32 -6.09 0.15
N HIS A 171 -0.64 -6.11 1.08
CA HIS A 171 -0.46 -5.77 2.50
C HIS A 171 0.50 -6.75 3.18
N GLU A 172 0.15 -8.04 3.21
CA GLU A 172 0.93 -9.05 3.93
C GLU A 172 2.32 -9.26 3.32
N ILE A 173 2.46 -9.23 1.98
CA ILE A 173 3.77 -9.27 1.33
C ILE A 173 4.60 -8.03 1.71
N GLY A 174 3.97 -6.86 1.90
CA GLY A 174 4.62 -5.62 2.30
C GLY A 174 5.40 -5.76 3.62
N HIS A 175 4.88 -6.53 4.57
CA HIS A 175 5.57 -6.89 5.81
C HIS A 175 6.79 -7.80 5.61
N THR A 176 6.81 -8.64 4.56
CA THR A 176 7.90 -9.58 4.27
C THR A 176 9.10 -8.95 3.53
N ILE A 177 8.99 -7.71 3.07
CA ILE A 177 10.01 -7.02 2.25
C ILE A 177 10.91 -6.16 3.15
N ARG A 178 12.06 -6.71 3.54
CA ARG A 178 12.90 -6.21 4.65
C ARG A 178 13.86 -5.08 4.26
N ASN A 179 14.46 -4.44 5.27
CA ASN A 179 15.35 -3.30 5.09
C ASN A 179 16.84 -3.67 5.05
N ASN A 180 17.61 -3.07 4.14
CA ASN A 180 19.04 -3.33 3.90
C ASN A 180 19.97 -2.88 5.04
N LEU A 181 19.43 -2.27 6.11
CA LEU A 181 20.20 -1.81 7.26
C LEU A 181 20.45 -2.90 8.31
N GLY A 182 19.81 -4.08 8.20
CA GLY A 182 20.05 -5.22 9.10
C GLY A 182 19.52 -5.07 10.54
N ILE A 183 18.86 -3.95 10.87
CA ILE A 183 18.33 -3.65 12.22
C ILE A 183 16.80 -3.54 12.26
N GLY A 184 16.10 -3.71 11.13
CA GLY A 184 14.65 -3.77 11.04
C GLY A 184 14.18 -5.15 10.59
N PHE A 185 13.46 -5.86 11.45
CA PHE A 185 12.95 -7.22 11.21
C PHE A 185 11.66 -7.30 10.37
N PHE A 186 10.99 -6.17 10.15
CA PHE A 186 9.73 -6.07 9.41
C PHE A 186 9.91 -5.14 8.19
N GLY A 187 9.02 -5.28 7.21
CA GLY A 187 8.97 -4.42 6.02
C GLY A 187 8.17 -3.13 6.24
N LEU A 188 7.08 -2.97 5.50
CA LEU A 188 6.10 -1.91 5.74
C LEU A 188 5.38 -2.12 7.09
N CYS A 189 4.92 -1.05 7.74
CA CYS A 189 4.18 -1.06 9.01
C CYS A 189 2.69 -0.73 8.82
N ASP A 190 1.82 -1.25 9.70
CA ASP A 190 0.37 -0.98 9.66
C ASP A 190 0.09 0.47 10.06
N GLU A 191 -0.72 1.15 9.27
CA GLU A 191 -1.11 2.55 9.49
C GLU A 191 -2.51 2.69 10.11
N SER A 192 -3.15 1.57 10.44
CA SER A 192 -4.53 1.54 10.94
C SER A 192 -4.70 2.07 12.36
N ASN A 193 -3.62 2.09 13.16
CA ASN A 193 -3.65 2.44 14.57
C ASN A 193 -2.26 2.96 15.01
N SER A 194 -2.24 4.13 15.66
CA SER A 194 -1.01 4.76 16.17
C SER A 194 -0.26 3.90 17.17
N ASP A 195 -0.95 3.13 18.01
CA ASP A 195 -0.33 2.29 19.03
C ASP A 195 0.35 1.07 18.39
N ILE A 196 -0.26 0.49 17.34
CA ILE A 196 0.32 -0.61 16.55
C ILE A 196 1.53 -0.13 15.76
N TRP A 197 1.37 1.00 15.07
CA TRP A 197 2.45 1.61 14.29
C TRP A 197 3.61 2.00 15.21
N LYS A 198 3.33 2.63 16.36
CA LYS A 198 4.34 3.03 17.34
C LYS A 198 5.01 1.82 17.99
N PHE A 199 4.25 0.76 18.28
CA PHE A 199 4.82 -0.50 18.74
C PHE A 199 5.77 -1.11 17.70
N LYS A 200 5.38 -1.16 16.42
CA LYS A 200 6.25 -1.61 15.32
C LYS A 200 7.49 -0.70 15.20
N GLN A 201 7.32 0.61 15.28
CA GLN A 201 8.40 1.61 15.27
C GLN A 201 9.41 1.37 16.41
N ASP A 202 8.94 1.17 17.63
CA ASP A 202 9.79 1.00 18.81
C ASP A 202 10.43 -0.41 18.89
N LEU A 203 9.74 -1.46 18.45
CA LEU A 203 10.27 -2.83 18.31
C LEU A 203 11.38 -2.93 17.24
N LEU A 204 11.32 -2.07 16.22
CA LEU A 204 12.23 -2.05 15.07
C LEU A 204 13.34 -0.98 15.18
N ILE A 205 13.59 -0.42 16.36
CA ILE A 205 14.62 0.60 16.62
C ILE A 205 14.42 1.87 15.73
N GLY A 206 13.17 2.25 15.49
CA GLY A 206 12.78 3.48 14.78
C GLY A 206 12.80 3.38 13.25
N LEU A 207 12.29 2.29 12.67
CA LEU A 207 12.42 1.97 11.24
C LEU A 207 11.13 1.64 10.47
N CYS A 208 9.95 2.02 10.95
CA CYS A 208 8.74 1.99 10.11
C CYS A 208 8.93 2.91 8.89
N PRO A 209 8.92 2.38 7.65
CA PRO A 209 9.33 3.12 6.47
C PRO A 209 8.19 3.93 5.82
N ASN A 210 6.98 3.81 6.37
CA ASN A 210 5.75 4.39 5.86
C ASN A 210 4.87 4.86 7.02
N GLY A 211 4.04 5.87 6.78
CA GLY A 211 3.12 6.44 7.78
C GLY A 211 3.70 7.57 8.64
N ASP A 212 4.95 7.95 8.43
CA ASP A 212 5.61 9.06 9.13
C ASP A 212 6.37 9.93 8.11
N SER A 213 5.75 11.05 7.72
CA SER A 213 6.35 12.06 6.85
C SER A 213 7.33 12.99 7.58
N ASN A 214 7.45 12.90 8.91
CA ASN A 214 8.39 13.64 9.74
C ASN A 214 9.18 12.70 10.67
N PRO A 215 10.18 11.95 10.14
CA PRO A 215 10.90 10.88 10.86
C PRO A 215 11.76 11.33 12.06
N ASN A 216 11.53 12.54 12.57
CA ASN A 216 12.15 13.13 13.76
C ASN A 216 11.23 13.09 14.99
N ASP A 217 9.91 12.90 14.85
CA ASP A 217 9.01 12.67 15.99
C ASP A 217 8.78 11.17 16.22
N GLY A 218 8.76 10.35 15.15
CA GLY A 218 8.59 8.91 15.25
C GLY A 218 7.20 8.53 15.74
N GLU A 219 6.18 9.28 15.28
CA GLU A 219 4.76 9.04 15.49
C GLU A 219 4.05 8.83 14.14
N LEU A 220 3.00 8.01 14.11
CA LEU A 220 2.15 7.83 12.93
C LEU A 220 1.44 9.16 12.62
N ASP A 221 1.54 9.63 11.38
CA ASP A 221 0.96 10.91 10.94
C ASP A 221 -0.53 11.04 11.29
N SER A 222 -0.91 12.19 11.87
CA SER A 222 -2.29 12.41 12.36
C SER A 222 -3.37 12.37 11.27
N GLU A 223 -3.00 12.45 9.99
CA GLU A 223 -3.92 12.25 8.87
C GLU A 223 -4.26 10.76 8.66
N CYS A 224 -3.32 9.86 8.96
CA CYS A 224 -3.51 8.41 8.96
C CYS A 224 -4.35 7.96 10.17
N GLN A 225 -4.23 8.65 11.31
CA GLN A 225 -5.01 8.39 12.53
C GLN A 225 -6.51 8.76 12.42
N ARG A 226 -6.94 9.58 11.44
CA ARG A 226 -8.32 10.11 11.36
C ARG A 226 -9.36 9.10 10.90
N THR A 227 -8.93 7.99 10.33
CA THR A 227 -9.75 6.86 9.88
C THR A 227 -8.93 5.59 10.07
N PRO A 228 -9.49 4.43 10.47
CA PRO A 228 -8.72 3.18 10.61
C PRO A 228 -8.09 2.71 9.27
N ASN A 229 -8.42 3.39 8.18
CA ASN A 229 -8.02 3.06 6.82
C ASN A 229 -6.55 3.37 6.50
N GLY A 230 -5.72 3.90 7.39
CA GLY A 230 -4.33 4.26 7.10
C GLY A 230 -4.19 5.58 6.32
N CYS A 231 -2.98 5.90 5.87
CA CYS A 231 -2.65 7.21 5.33
C CYS A 231 -3.42 7.53 4.04
N ASN A 232 -3.87 8.77 3.92
CA ASN A 232 -4.58 9.29 2.76
C ASN A 232 -3.63 9.52 1.58
N ILE A 233 -4.07 9.12 0.39
CA ILE A 233 -3.31 9.27 -0.86
C ILE A 233 -4.24 9.85 -1.92
N THR A 234 -3.76 10.80 -2.71
CA THR A 234 -4.45 11.22 -3.93
C THR A 234 -3.76 10.61 -5.13
N THR A 235 -4.49 9.86 -5.94
CA THR A 235 -4.01 9.25 -7.18
C THR A 235 -4.95 9.58 -8.34
N LEU A 236 -4.49 9.38 -9.57
CA LEU A 236 -5.34 9.58 -10.75
C LEU A 236 -6.31 8.40 -10.87
N LYS A 237 -7.61 8.67 -11.02
CA LYS A 237 -8.63 7.62 -11.11
C LYS A 237 -8.33 6.62 -12.23
N ARG A 238 -7.82 7.08 -13.38
CA ARG A 238 -7.43 6.21 -14.51
C ARG A 238 -6.28 5.22 -14.23
N LEU A 239 -5.55 5.39 -13.12
CA LEU A 239 -4.53 4.44 -12.67
C LEU A 239 -5.14 3.35 -11.77
N VAL A 240 -6.35 3.58 -11.24
CA VAL A 240 -7.08 2.68 -10.35
C VAL A 240 -8.22 2.00 -11.14
N PRO A 241 -8.07 0.73 -11.55
CA PRO A 241 -9.02 0.12 -12.48
C PRO A 241 -10.41 -0.23 -11.91
N TRP A 242 -10.60 -0.22 -10.58
CA TRP A 242 -11.79 -0.77 -9.91
C TRP A 242 -12.92 0.18 -9.47
N PRO A 243 -12.75 1.49 -9.16
CA PRO A 243 -13.85 2.32 -8.67
C PRO A 243 -14.89 2.64 -9.76
N GLN A 244 -16.11 2.13 -9.61
CA GLN A 244 -17.18 2.22 -10.62
C GLN A 244 -17.67 3.66 -10.92
N ASP A 245 -17.51 4.62 -10.02
CA ASP A 245 -18.23 5.91 -10.11
C ASP A 245 -17.49 6.98 -10.97
N GLN A 246 -17.93 7.17 -12.22
CA GLN A 246 -17.15 7.74 -13.34
C GLN A 246 -17.15 9.29 -13.45
N GLN A 247 -16.83 10.04 -12.39
CA GLN A 247 -16.97 11.52 -12.41
C GLN A 247 -15.79 12.40 -11.90
N ASN A 248 -14.63 11.86 -11.53
CA ASN A 248 -13.42 12.67 -11.21
C ASN A 248 -12.12 12.05 -11.75
N ASP A 249 -11.16 12.89 -12.17
CA ASP A 249 -9.84 12.47 -12.69
C ASP A 249 -8.82 12.18 -11.56
N GLU A 250 -8.98 12.76 -10.37
CA GLU A 250 -8.26 12.42 -9.13
C GLU A 250 -9.22 11.75 -8.12
N ILE A 251 -8.74 10.74 -7.41
CA ILE A 251 -9.47 10.01 -6.36
C ILE A 251 -8.62 9.93 -5.09
N THR A 252 -9.24 10.19 -3.94
CA THR A 252 -8.64 9.92 -2.63
C THR A 252 -8.81 8.45 -2.30
N MET A 253 -7.67 7.80 -2.09
CA MET A 253 -7.52 6.42 -1.68
C MET A 253 -6.81 6.40 -0.32
N TRP A 254 -6.65 5.22 0.26
CA TRP A 254 -5.86 5.01 1.47
C TRP A 254 -4.75 3.99 1.20
N ASN A 255 -3.65 4.09 1.94
CA ASN A 255 -2.54 3.16 1.78
C ASN A 255 -3.02 1.72 2.03
N PHE A 256 -2.44 0.77 1.30
CA PHE A 256 -2.80 -0.63 1.48
C PHE A 256 -2.38 -1.17 2.85
N MET A 257 -1.50 -0.48 3.58
CA MET A 257 -1.10 -0.79 4.97
C MET A 257 -2.13 -0.39 6.04
N GLY A 258 -3.29 0.17 5.68
CA GLY A 258 -4.39 0.42 6.62
C GLY A 258 -5.38 -0.74 6.77
N ASP A 259 -6.43 -0.56 7.59
CA ASP A 259 -7.40 -1.61 7.94
C ASP A 259 -8.35 -1.98 6.79
N SER A 260 -8.86 -3.21 6.84
CA SER A 260 -9.75 -3.95 5.93
C SER A 260 -11.01 -3.24 5.40
N GLY A 261 -11.46 -2.13 5.99
CA GLY A 261 -12.85 -1.64 5.89
C GLY A 261 -13.40 -1.26 4.51
N PHE A 262 -12.55 -1.11 3.48
CA PHE A 262 -12.95 -0.78 2.10
C PHE A 262 -11.89 -1.30 1.11
N GLU A 263 -12.22 -2.32 0.30
CA GLU A 263 -11.29 -2.95 -0.65
C GLU A 263 -10.95 -2.06 -1.85
N ASP A 264 -11.97 -1.42 -2.45
CA ASP A 264 -11.84 -0.67 -3.70
C ASP A 264 -11.33 0.79 -3.53
N SER A 265 -10.97 1.20 -2.32
CA SER A 265 -10.37 2.51 -2.03
C SER A 265 -8.90 2.42 -1.58
N ARG A 266 -8.23 1.30 -1.87
CA ARG A 266 -6.83 1.03 -1.54
C ARG A 266 -5.87 1.47 -2.65
N TRP A 267 -4.73 2.04 -2.28
CA TRP A 267 -3.63 2.37 -3.18
C TRP A 267 -2.28 2.29 -2.45
N ILE A 268 -1.19 2.69 -3.10
CA ILE A 268 0.14 2.79 -2.49
C ILE A 268 0.54 4.26 -2.25
N SER A 269 1.05 4.56 -1.06
CA SER A 269 1.57 5.88 -0.69
C SER A 269 3.00 6.10 -1.23
N GLU A 270 3.44 7.35 -1.28
CA GLU A 270 4.76 7.70 -1.84
C GLU A 270 5.93 7.09 -1.03
N ASP A 271 5.81 7.08 0.29
CA ASP A 271 6.77 6.46 1.22
C ASP A 271 6.83 4.93 1.05
N SER A 272 5.68 4.23 1.06
CA SER A 272 5.60 2.80 0.76
C SER A 272 6.18 2.45 -0.62
N TYR A 273 5.85 3.24 -1.65
CA TYR A 273 6.36 3.06 -3.02
C TYR A 273 7.88 3.24 -3.08
N ASN A 274 8.41 4.30 -2.47
CA ASN A 274 9.85 4.57 -2.46
C ASN A 274 10.62 3.53 -1.64
N TYR A 275 10.05 3.05 -0.53
CA TYR A 275 10.62 1.96 0.25
C TYR A 275 10.72 0.68 -0.58
N LEU A 276 9.62 0.22 -1.19
CA LEU A 276 9.62 -0.96 -2.04
C LEU A 276 10.57 -0.82 -3.23
N LEU A 277 10.63 0.36 -3.87
CA LEU A 277 11.54 0.61 -5.00
C LEU A 277 13.00 0.43 -4.57
N SER A 278 13.36 0.88 -3.37
CA SER A 278 14.71 0.66 -2.82
C SER A 278 15.08 -0.82 -2.60
N LYS A 279 14.09 -1.74 -2.58
CA LYS A 279 14.29 -3.19 -2.41
C LYS A 279 14.28 -3.97 -3.73
N PHE A 280 13.70 -3.39 -4.77
CA PHE A 280 13.63 -3.97 -6.10
C PHE A 280 14.68 -3.42 -7.09
N ASP A 281 15.38 -2.33 -6.74
CA ASP A 281 16.63 -1.91 -7.38
C ASP A 281 17.63 -3.09 -7.54
N GLU A 282 18.34 -3.17 -8.67
CA GLU A 282 19.15 -4.33 -9.09
C GLU A 282 20.11 -4.87 -8.00
N GLU A 283 19.71 -5.97 -7.35
CA GLU A 283 20.61 -6.88 -6.63
C GLU A 283 21.14 -7.96 -7.56
N SER A 284 22.35 -8.44 -7.28
CA SER A 284 22.98 -9.51 -8.07
C SER A 284 22.42 -10.88 -7.65
N SER A 285 21.74 -11.56 -8.58
CA SER A 285 21.36 -12.96 -8.39
C SER A 285 22.61 -13.84 -8.29
N ILE A 286 22.58 -14.83 -7.39
CA ILE A 286 23.68 -15.77 -7.25
C ILE A 286 23.47 -16.88 -8.28
N GLN A 287 24.37 -16.97 -9.26
CA GLN A 287 24.48 -18.16 -10.10
C GLN A 287 25.06 -19.30 -9.27
N SER A 288 24.27 -20.36 -9.09
CA SER A 288 24.66 -21.59 -8.40
C SER A 288 24.63 -22.77 -9.37
N GLY A 289 25.16 -23.91 -8.92
CA GLY A 289 24.81 -25.21 -9.50
C GLY A 289 23.50 -25.68 -8.87
N ASN A 290 23.60 -26.57 -7.88
CA ASN A 290 22.47 -27.00 -7.08
C ASN A 290 22.17 -25.99 -5.96
N THR A 291 20.93 -25.99 -5.46
CA THR A 291 20.54 -25.32 -4.21
C THR A 291 19.92 -26.34 -3.26
N ILE A 292 19.77 -25.98 -1.98
CA ILE A 292 19.11 -26.81 -0.97
C ILE A 292 18.08 -25.99 -0.20
N LEU A 293 16.87 -26.56 -0.07
CA LEU A 293 15.81 -26.06 0.79
C LEU A 293 16.02 -26.60 2.21
N ILE A 294 16.49 -25.73 3.11
CA ILE A 294 16.72 -26.05 4.53
C ILE A 294 15.64 -25.37 5.36
N SER A 295 15.03 -26.10 6.30
CA SER A 295 13.95 -25.59 7.15
C SER A 295 13.85 -26.30 8.49
N GLY A 296 13.19 -25.68 9.45
CA GLY A 296 12.86 -26.28 10.72
C GLY A 296 12.34 -25.27 11.74
N ILE A 297 12.35 -25.68 12.99
CA ILE A 297 11.88 -24.91 14.15
C ILE A 297 13.02 -24.79 15.16
N ILE A 298 13.29 -23.58 15.63
CA ILE A 298 14.14 -23.31 16.80
C ILE A 298 13.20 -23.06 17.98
N TYR A 299 13.52 -23.64 19.13
CA TYR A 299 12.80 -23.42 20.39
C TYR A 299 13.52 -22.41 21.28
N ASP A 300 12.80 -21.77 22.19
CA ASP A 300 13.32 -20.77 23.13
C ASP A 300 14.40 -21.33 24.08
N ASP A 301 14.40 -22.64 24.33
CA ASP A 301 15.46 -23.38 25.03
C ASP A 301 16.74 -23.60 24.19
N ASN A 302 16.79 -23.08 22.95
CA ASN A 302 17.82 -23.26 21.92
C ASN A 302 17.89 -24.68 21.30
N SER A 303 16.95 -25.57 21.58
CA SER A 303 16.83 -26.81 20.80
C SER A 303 16.32 -26.53 19.37
N VAL A 304 16.63 -27.41 18.42
CA VAL A 304 16.28 -27.25 17.01
C VAL A 304 15.72 -28.55 16.47
N SER A 305 14.53 -28.49 15.88
CA SER A 305 13.95 -29.57 15.10
C SER A 305 14.11 -29.25 13.61
N PHE A 306 14.73 -30.15 12.85
CA PHE A 306 14.90 -29.99 11.41
C PHE A 306 13.81 -30.73 10.64
N ASP A 307 13.19 -30.04 9.67
CA ASP A 307 12.33 -30.67 8.67
C ASP A 307 13.14 -31.57 7.72
N LYS A 308 12.48 -32.20 6.74
CA LYS A 308 13.17 -32.86 5.61
C LYS A 308 13.72 -31.79 4.66
N PHE A 309 15.00 -31.90 4.30
CA PHE A 309 15.61 -31.03 3.30
C PHE A 309 15.52 -31.66 1.92
N TYR A 310 15.50 -30.81 0.91
CA TYR A 310 15.46 -31.23 -0.50
C TYR A 310 16.49 -30.43 -1.29
N ILE A 311 17.26 -31.13 -2.14
CA ILE A 311 18.11 -30.48 -3.15
C ILE A 311 17.21 -30.05 -4.31
N LEU A 312 17.36 -28.80 -4.75
CA LEU A 312 16.61 -28.22 -5.86
C LEU A 312 17.54 -28.00 -7.07
N ASN A 313 17.01 -28.25 -8.26
CA ASN A 313 17.72 -28.12 -9.54
C ASN A 313 17.54 -26.71 -10.13
N GLU A 314 18.06 -25.69 -9.43
CA GLU A 314 17.83 -24.26 -9.75
C GLU A 314 19.13 -23.53 -10.11
N ASN A 315 19.22 -23.04 -11.36
CA ASN A 315 20.43 -22.38 -11.89
C ASN A 315 20.73 -20.99 -11.27
N SER A 316 19.79 -20.41 -10.53
CA SER A 316 19.93 -19.11 -9.87
C SER A 316 18.90 -18.96 -8.77
N PHE A 317 19.26 -18.27 -7.70
CA PHE A 317 18.33 -17.84 -6.66
C PHE A 317 18.68 -16.42 -6.18
N ILE A 318 17.70 -15.74 -5.57
CA ILE A 318 17.91 -14.44 -4.92
C ILE A 318 18.30 -14.69 -3.47
N ASN A 319 19.49 -14.24 -3.09
CA ASN A 319 20.00 -14.34 -1.73
C ASN A 319 19.69 -13.04 -0.98
N GLU A 320 18.58 -13.03 -0.24
CA GLU A 320 18.24 -11.95 0.71
C GLU A 320 19.27 -11.94 1.87
N THR A 321 20.43 -11.33 1.61
CA THR A 321 21.62 -11.46 2.45
C THR A 321 21.59 -10.44 3.58
N TYR A 322 21.09 -10.83 4.75
CA TYR A 322 21.09 -9.99 5.95
C TYR A 322 21.97 -10.59 7.03
N SER A 323 23.26 -10.26 7.03
CA SER A 323 24.21 -10.63 8.09
C SER A 323 23.93 -9.80 9.35
N TYR A 324 22.98 -10.27 10.15
CA TYR A 324 22.69 -9.76 11.48
C TYR A 324 22.08 -10.85 12.35
N GLY A 325 22.48 -10.87 13.62
CA GLY A 325 22.13 -11.93 14.57
C GLY A 325 23.31 -12.83 14.92
N ASN A 326 23.13 -13.62 15.97
CA ASN A 326 24.11 -14.59 16.43
C ASN A 326 23.89 -15.98 15.82
N TYR A 327 22.71 -16.26 15.25
CA TYR A 327 22.41 -17.57 14.70
C TYR A 327 22.95 -17.71 13.28
N SER A 328 23.33 -18.93 12.90
CA SER A 328 23.74 -19.22 11.52
C SER A 328 23.45 -20.65 11.08
N ILE A 329 23.14 -20.79 9.79
CA ILE A 329 23.13 -22.05 9.04
C ILE A 329 24.47 -22.16 8.32
N THR A 330 25.32 -23.09 8.74
CA THR A 330 26.65 -23.31 8.17
C THR A 330 26.69 -24.63 7.40
N LEU A 331 27.00 -24.56 6.10
CA LEU A 331 27.31 -25.73 5.27
C LEU A 331 28.83 -25.94 5.28
N LYS A 332 29.27 -27.17 5.57
CA LYS A 332 30.69 -27.53 5.61
C LYS A 332 31.05 -28.61 4.61
N VAL A 333 32.23 -28.46 4.01
CA VAL A 333 32.94 -29.49 3.25
C VAL A 333 34.08 -29.97 4.15
N ASN A 334 33.92 -31.16 4.73
CA ASN A 334 34.75 -31.65 5.84
C ASN A 334 34.74 -30.64 7.02
N ASN A 335 35.90 -30.10 7.41
CA ASN A 335 36.03 -29.09 8.47
C ASN A 335 36.06 -27.63 7.95
N SER A 336 35.94 -27.41 6.64
CA SER A 336 35.94 -26.07 6.05
C SER A 336 34.52 -25.59 5.79
N ILE A 337 34.23 -24.33 6.14
CA ILE A 337 32.97 -23.67 5.80
C ILE A 337 32.91 -23.49 4.28
N PHE A 338 31.86 -24.00 3.65
CA PHE A 338 31.53 -23.79 2.25
C PHE A 338 30.59 -22.58 2.10
N TYR A 339 29.56 -22.51 2.93
CA TYR A 339 28.61 -21.41 2.98
C TYR A 339 28.18 -21.14 4.42
N ASN A 340 27.88 -19.88 4.74
CA ASN A 340 27.37 -19.45 6.04
C ASN A 340 26.26 -18.43 5.82
N TYR A 341 25.07 -18.71 6.35
CA TYR A 341 23.92 -17.81 6.35
C TYR A 341 23.62 -17.40 7.78
N GLU A 342 23.65 -16.11 8.09
CA GLU A 342 23.43 -15.56 9.44
C GLU A 342 22.01 -15.00 9.55
N PHE A 343 21.41 -15.10 10.74
CA PHE A 343 20.08 -14.59 11.06
C PHE A 343 19.90 -14.42 12.58
N GLU A 344 18.82 -13.77 13.01
CA GLU A 344 18.38 -13.74 14.41
C GLU A 344 16.95 -14.33 14.51
N PRO A 345 16.71 -15.33 15.39
CA PRO A 345 15.37 -15.86 15.66
C PRO A 345 14.51 -14.90 16.47
N ILE A 346 13.20 -14.90 16.23
CA ILE A 346 12.24 -14.07 16.97
C ILE A 346 11.12 -14.93 17.57
N PHE A 347 11.05 -14.90 18.89
CA PHE A 347 10.15 -15.66 19.74
C PHE A 347 8.90 -14.84 20.14
N LYS A 348 8.36 -14.06 19.20
CA LYS A 348 7.19 -13.19 19.42
C LYS A 348 6.29 -13.18 18.19
N MET A 349 5.00 -13.36 18.42
CA MET A 349 3.97 -13.06 17.43
C MET A 349 3.40 -11.67 17.65
N ILE A 350 3.01 -10.98 16.57
CA ILE A 350 2.34 -9.68 16.60
C ILE A 350 0.91 -9.88 16.12
N HIS A 351 -0.07 -9.47 16.93
CA HIS A 351 -1.49 -9.63 16.63
C HIS A 351 -2.10 -8.38 15.99
N THR A 352 -3.22 -8.55 15.28
CA THR A 352 -4.07 -7.44 14.83
C THR A 352 -4.62 -6.68 16.04
N GLY A 353 -3.95 -5.59 16.41
CA GLY A 353 -4.16 -4.88 17.67
C GLY A 353 -2.87 -4.35 18.30
N GLY A 354 -1.70 -4.83 17.87
CA GLY A 354 -0.39 -4.41 18.38
C GLY A 354 0.08 -5.16 19.63
N ASP A 355 -0.80 -5.98 20.22
CA ASP A 355 -0.44 -6.93 21.26
C ASP A 355 0.58 -7.94 20.72
N THR A 356 1.51 -8.34 21.58
CA THR A 356 2.43 -9.45 21.30
C THR A 356 2.22 -10.60 22.26
N THR A 357 2.28 -11.82 21.72
CA THR A 357 2.41 -13.04 22.51
C THR A 357 3.80 -13.59 22.31
N ASP A 358 4.55 -13.71 23.41
CA ASP A 358 5.78 -14.50 23.39
C ASP A 358 5.42 -15.94 23.01
N THR A 359 6.20 -16.53 22.09
CA THR A 359 6.05 -17.92 21.64
C THR A 359 7.34 -18.68 21.92
N ASN A 360 7.23 -19.95 22.27
CA ASN A 360 8.39 -20.80 22.56
C ASN A 360 9.04 -21.38 21.28
N ILE A 361 8.53 -21.02 20.10
CA ILE A 361 9.07 -21.46 18.81
C ILE A 361 9.33 -20.30 17.85
N THR A 362 10.19 -20.54 16.86
CA THR A 362 10.36 -19.67 15.71
C THR A 362 10.82 -20.51 14.50
N PRO A 363 10.04 -20.52 13.40
CA PRO A 363 10.40 -21.26 12.20
C PRO A 363 11.54 -20.57 11.44
N PHE A 364 12.34 -21.36 10.73
CA PHE A 364 13.29 -20.84 9.74
C PHE A 364 13.18 -21.61 8.44
N VAL A 365 13.39 -20.92 7.33
CA VAL A 365 13.52 -21.52 6.00
C VAL A 365 14.48 -20.71 5.14
N ALA A 366 15.35 -21.39 4.42
CA ALA A 366 16.32 -20.78 3.52
C ALA A 366 16.59 -21.68 2.30
N VAL A 367 16.79 -21.05 1.15
CA VAL A 367 17.32 -21.70 -0.06
C VAL A 367 18.78 -21.28 -0.19
N LEU A 368 19.71 -22.22 0.02
CA LEU A 368 21.15 -21.94 0.07
C LEU A 368 21.90 -22.63 -1.08
N PRO A 369 23.08 -22.15 -1.52
CA PRO A 369 23.91 -22.87 -2.49
C PRO A 369 24.29 -24.25 -1.94
N PHE A 370 24.24 -25.28 -2.78
CA PHE A 370 24.66 -26.63 -2.41
C PHE A 370 25.70 -27.18 -3.38
N ALA A 371 26.60 -28.01 -2.87
CA ALA A 371 27.62 -28.70 -3.65
C ALA A 371 27.74 -30.15 -3.17
N ASP A 372 27.90 -31.09 -4.10
CA ASP A 372 27.87 -32.54 -3.88
C ASP A 372 28.96 -33.06 -2.90
N ASN A 373 29.87 -32.20 -2.45
CA ASN A 373 30.91 -32.51 -1.45
C ASN A 373 30.66 -31.88 -0.08
N VAL A 374 29.52 -31.21 0.14
CA VAL A 374 29.08 -30.79 1.47
C VAL A 374 28.83 -32.05 2.31
N THR A 375 29.44 -32.11 3.50
CA THR A 375 29.40 -33.27 4.39
C THR A 375 28.58 -33.02 5.65
N GLN A 376 28.31 -31.76 6.00
CA GLN A 376 27.59 -31.40 7.22
C GLN A 376 26.86 -30.06 7.07
N ILE A 377 25.64 -30.00 7.60
CA ILE A 377 24.81 -28.80 7.77
C ILE A 377 24.66 -28.56 9.27
N ILE A 378 24.85 -27.33 9.73
CA ILE A 378 24.86 -26.98 11.15
C ILE A 378 23.96 -25.76 11.37
N VAL A 379 23.13 -25.79 12.42
CA VAL A 379 22.55 -24.58 13.03
C VAL A 379 23.28 -24.32 14.35
N GLN A 380 23.79 -23.10 14.51
CA GLN A 380 24.60 -22.69 15.66
C GLN A 380 24.27 -21.26 16.11
N ASN A 381 24.42 -20.97 17.41
CA ASN A 381 24.37 -19.64 18.00
C ASN A 381 25.80 -19.22 18.40
N SER A 382 26.33 -18.21 17.70
CA SER A 382 27.73 -17.73 17.67
C SER A 382 28.76 -18.83 17.38
N THR A 383 29.04 -19.67 18.38
CA THR A 383 29.98 -20.81 18.30
C THR A 383 29.42 -22.10 18.92
N THR A 384 28.22 -22.03 19.50
CA THR A 384 27.52 -23.16 20.11
C THR A 384 26.67 -23.85 19.05
N ILE A 385 27.03 -25.07 18.68
CA ILE A 385 26.20 -25.91 17.81
C ILE A 385 24.91 -26.25 18.54
N LEU A 386 23.77 -25.97 17.90
CA LEU A 386 22.43 -26.28 18.41
C LEU A 386 21.88 -27.56 17.79
N ALA A 387 22.08 -27.73 16.48
CA ALA A 387 21.83 -28.99 15.79
C ALA A 387 22.80 -29.17 14.60
N GLU A 388 23.05 -30.43 14.26
CA GLU A 388 23.82 -30.84 13.08
C GLU A 388 23.06 -31.91 12.30
N ARG A 389 23.14 -31.87 10.97
CA ARG A 389 22.73 -32.94 10.07
C ARG A 389 23.91 -33.28 9.17
N ASN A 390 24.35 -34.54 9.22
CA ASN A 390 25.38 -35.04 8.32
C ASN A 390 24.76 -35.38 6.97
N VAL A 391 25.55 -35.28 5.91
CA VAL A 391 25.16 -35.75 4.57
C VAL A 391 25.61 -37.21 4.43
N SER A 392 24.67 -38.10 4.12
CA SER A 392 24.88 -39.53 3.83
C SER A 392 25.69 -39.72 2.54
N ALA A 393 26.16 -40.96 2.29
CA ALA A 393 27.15 -41.20 1.24
C ALA A 393 26.52 -41.46 -0.15
N ASN A 394 25.28 -41.94 -0.22
CA ASN A 394 24.58 -42.19 -1.46
C ASN A 394 23.32 -41.30 -1.55
N THR A 395 22.87 -41.07 -2.79
CA THR A 395 21.59 -40.42 -3.06
C THR A 395 20.52 -41.51 -3.20
N PRO A 396 19.31 -41.32 -2.60
CA PRO A 396 18.21 -42.26 -2.78
C PRO A 396 17.88 -42.52 -4.26
N THR A 397 17.37 -43.71 -4.55
CA THR A 397 16.87 -44.07 -5.89
C THR A 397 15.36 -44.26 -5.87
N VAL A 398 14.68 -43.89 -6.96
CA VAL A 398 13.22 -44.01 -7.13
C VAL A 398 12.92 -44.63 -8.49
N SER A 399 11.84 -45.42 -8.58
CA SER A 399 11.30 -45.92 -9.85
C SER A 399 9.79 -46.15 -9.77
N PHE A 400 9.01 -45.62 -10.72
CA PHE A 400 7.58 -45.93 -10.81
C PHE A 400 7.27 -47.41 -11.08
N ASN A 401 6.21 -47.93 -10.45
CA ASN A 401 5.65 -49.26 -10.74
C ASN A 401 4.55 -49.22 -11.82
N ASN A 402 3.79 -48.12 -11.86
CA ASN A 402 2.76 -47.87 -12.88
C ASN A 402 3.41 -47.55 -14.24
N SER A 403 2.78 -47.96 -15.34
CA SER A 403 3.32 -47.72 -16.68
C SER A 403 2.86 -46.40 -17.31
N PHE A 404 1.66 -45.93 -16.97
CA PHE A 404 0.99 -44.75 -17.56
C PHE A 404 0.85 -44.82 -19.10
N GLN A 405 1.09 -45.97 -19.73
CA GLN A 405 1.18 -46.07 -21.19
C GLN A 405 -0.21 -46.15 -21.83
N GLY A 406 -0.80 -44.99 -22.12
CA GLY A 406 -2.15 -44.90 -22.68
C GLY A 406 -3.24 -45.27 -21.67
N GLU A 407 -3.00 -44.95 -20.39
CA GLU A 407 -3.99 -45.03 -19.33
C GLU A 407 -4.79 -43.71 -19.31
N SER A 408 -6.12 -43.84 -19.28
CA SER A 408 -7.09 -42.74 -19.17
C SER A 408 -7.86 -42.90 -17.86
N TYR A 409 -8.14 -41.81 -17.14
CA TYR A 409 -8.93 -41.83 -15.90
C TYR A 409 -10.08 -40.81 -15.94
N ASN A 410 -11.24 -41.21 -15.41
CA ASN A 410 -12.41 -40.36 -15.11
C ASN A 410 -12.74 -40.35 -13.60
N ASP A 411 -12.00 -41.13 -12.80
CA ASP A 411 -12.21 -41.40 -11.37
C ASP A 411 -10.85 -41.38 -10.64
N SER A 412 -10.87 -41.17 -9.32
CA SER A 412 -9.65 -41.10 -8.49
C SER A 412 -8.81 -42.39 -8.57
N PHE A 413 -7.49 -42.24 -8.71
CA PHE A 413 -6.59 -43.36 -9.02
C PHE A 413 -5.36 -43.41 -8.09
N MET A 414 -4.78 -44.61 -7.93
CA MET A 414 -3.62 -44.84 -7.06
C MET A 414 -2.33 -44.95 -7.88
N ILE A 415 -1.33 -44.16 -7.49
CA ILE A 415 0.04 -44.25 -7.99
C ILE A 415 0.93 -44.99 -7.00
N THR A 416 1.93 -45.72 -7.50
CA THR A 416 2.86 -46.50 -6.68
C THR A 416 4.28 -46.46 -7.25
N TRP A 417 5.28 -46.41 -6.37
CA TRP A 417 6.70 -46.45 -6.72
C TRP A 417 7.47 -47.41 -5.81
N ASN A 418 8.69 -47.75 -6.21
CA ASN A 418 9.71 -48.28 -5.33
C ASN A 418 10.75 -47.18 -5.08
N ALA A 419 11.36 -47.20 -3.91
CA ALA A 419 12.57 -46.46 -3.64
C ALA A 419 13.53 -47.32 -2.82
N ASP A 420 14.83 -47.07 -2.95
CA ASP A 420 15.89 -47.79 -2.23
C ASP A 420 17.05 -46.85 -1.94
N ASP A 421 17.66 -47.05 -0.77
CA ASP A 421 18.81 -46.32 -0.29
C ASP A 421 19.94 -47.28 0.11
N THR A 422 21.17 -46.96 -0.30
CA THR A 422 22.31 -47.89 -0.16
C THR A 422 22.99 -47.80 1.23
N ASP A 423 22.85 -46.67 1.93
CA ASP A 423 23.26 -46.49 3.33
C ASP A 423 22.26 -47.20 4.27
N GLY A 424 20.99 -47.25 3.85
CA GLY A 424 19.85 -47.72 4.62
C GLY A 424 19.15 -46.61 5.40
N ASP A 425 19.25 -45.36 4.92
CA ASP A 425 18.61 -44.20 5.54
C ASP A 425 17.08 -44.20 5.34
N ASN A 426 16.35 -43.55 6.26
CA ASN A 426 14.89 -43.48 6.21
C ASN A 426 14.43 -42.45 5.17
N LEU A 427 13.82 -42.95 4.09
CA LEU A 427 13.30 -42.13 3.00
C LEU A 427 11.92 -41.53 3.31
N THR A 428 11.76 -40.27 2.89
CA THR A 428 10.47 -39.56 2.87
C THR A 428 10.30 -38.93 1.48
N TYR A 429 9.06 -38.80 1.01
CA TYR A 429 8.75 -38.46 -0.37
C TYR A 429 8.01 -37.14 -0.52
N ALA A 430 8.22 -36.48 -1.66
CA ALA A 430 7.31 -35.47 -2.19
C ALA A 430 6.81 -35.93 -3.56
N VAL A 431 5.51 -35.80 -3.80
CA VAL A 431 4.86 -36.19 -5.06
C VAL A 431 4.42 -34.92 -5.78
N LEU A 432 4.66 -34.86 -7.09
CA LEU A 432 4.32 -33.73 -7.93
C LEU A 432 3.62 -34.18 -9.20
N ILE A 433 2.74 -33.33 -9.72
CA ILE A 433 2.03 -33.53 -10.98
C ILE A 433 2.31 -32.40 -11.96
N SER A 434 2.39 -32.73 -13.22
CA SER A 434 2.46 -31.83 -14.37
C SER A 434 1.26 -32.13 -15.27
N ASP A 435 0.66 -31.11 -15.85
CA ASP A 435 -0.42 -31.18 -16.85
C ASP A 435 0.08 -30.88 -18.28
N ASP A 436 1.33 -30.46 -18.44
CA ASP A 436 1.91 -29.90 -19.66
C ASP A 436 3.07 -30.74 -20.25
N GLY A 437 3.05 -32.05 -20.03
CA GLY A 437 4.06 -32.97 -20.56
C GLY A 437 5.35 -33.03 -19.74
N GLY A 438 5.37 -32.45 -18.55
CA GLY A 438 6.53 -32.41 -17.63
C GLY A 438 7.40 -31.16 -17.78
N ASN A 439 6.86 -30.04 -18.28
CA ASN A 439 7.59 -28.77 -18.35
C ASN A 439 7.46 -27.98 -17.04
N ASN A 440 6.26 -27.95 -16.44
CA ASN A 440 5.99 -27.35 -15.13
C ASN A 440 5.37 -28.41 -14.20
N PHE A 441 5.63 -28.30 -12.89
CA PHE A 441 5.08 -29.20 -11.88
C PHE A 441 4.39 -28.41 -10.76
N THR A 442 3.46 -29.08 -10.09
CA THR A 442 2.79 -28.62 -8.87
C THR A 442 2.92 -29.73 -7.83
N THR A 443 3.25 -29.38 -6.59
CA THR A 443 3.30 -30.35 -5.49
C THR A 443 1.90 -30.88 -5.20
N VAL A 444 1.78 -32.19 -5.00
CA VAL A 444 0.55 -32.88 -4.60
C VAL A 444 0.63 -33.32 -3.15
N ALA A 445 1.78 -33.86 -2.74
CA ALA A 445 2.04 -34.28 -1.37
C ALA A 445 3.48 -33.93 -0.97
N LEU A 446 3.68 -33.57 0.30
CA LEU A 446 4.95 -33.18 0.90
C LEU A 446 5.17 -34.00 2.17
N ASP A 447 6.41 -34.45 2.38
CA ASP A 447 6.87 -35.17 3.58
C ASP A 447 6.05 -36.45 3.92
N ILE A 448 5.66 -37.25 2.93
CA ILE A 448 4.98 -38.55 3.16
C ILE A 448 5.98 -39.70 3.30
N ASP A 449 5.68 -40.71 4.12
CA ASP A 449 6.56 -41.88 4.33
C ASP A 449 6.11 -43.11 3.50
N GLU A 450 4.90 -43.07 2.93
CA GLU A 450 4.32 -44.12 2.09
C GLU A 450 4.84 -44.11 0.65
N THR A 451 5.03 -45.28 0.04
CA THR A 451 5.42 -45.42 -1.38
C THR A 451 4.23 -45.50 -2.36
N ASN A 452 3.11 -44.90 -1.96
CA ASN A 452 1.86 -44.86 -2.74
C ASN A 452 1.04 -43.63 -2.35
N LEU A 453 0.24 -43.12 -3.30
CA LEU A 453 -0.66 -41.99 -3.09
C LEU A 453 -1.92 -42.18 -3.94
N VAL A 454 -3.07 -41.75 -3.44
CA VAL A 454 -4.30 -41.60 -4.24
C VAL A 454 -4.35 -40.18 -4.77
N ILE A 455 -4.49 -40.03 -6.08
CA ILE A 455 -4.74 -38.76 -6.75
C ILE A 455 -6.25 -38.63 -6.94
N GLU A 456 -6.85 -37.63 -6.31
CA GLU A 456 -8.28 -37.37 -6.42
C GLU A 456 -8.61 -36.74 -7.79
N ASN A 457 -9.47 -37.36 -8.58
CA ASN A 457 -9.75 -36.90 -9.94
C ASN A 457 -10.48 -35.55 -9.98
N SER A 458 -11.24 -35.22 -8.94
CA SER A 458 -11.85 -33.90 -8.73
C SER A 458 -10.83 -32.76 -8.69
N LEU A 459 -9.56 -33.07 -8.36
CA LEU A 459 -8.45 -32.12 -8.34
C LEU A 459 -7.71 -32.03 -9.68
N LEU A 460 -8.21 -32.63 -10.77
CA LEU A 460 -7.59 -32.57 -12.10
C LEU A 460 -8.53 -31.89 -13.11
N GLU A 461 -7.99 -31.50 -14.26
CA GLU A 461 -8.76 -31.08 -15.44
C GLU A 461 -8.60 -32.11 -16.54
N ASN A 462 -9.50 -32.07 -17.52
CA ASN A 462 -9.39 -32.95 -18.68
C ASN A 462 -8.17 -32.55 -19.53
N GLY A 463 -7.34 -33.51 -19.87
CA GLY A 463 -6.06 -33.28 -20.55
C GLY A 463 -5.33 -34.59 -20.81
N SER A 464 -4.33 -34.58 -21.70
CA SER A 464 -3.65 -35.81 -22.17
C SER A 464 -2.13 -35.82 -22.00
N GLU A 465 -1.56 -34.77 -21.41
CA GLU A 465 -0.10 -34.64 -21.24
C GLU A 465 0.35 -34.83 -19.78
N PHE A 466 -0.51 -35.33 -18.89
CA PHE A 466 -0.22 -35.43 -17.46
C PHE A 466 0.99 -36.33 -17.14
N LYS A 467 1.84 -35.90 -16.21
CA LYS A 467 2.97 -36.69 -15.68
C LYS A 467 3.11 -36.55 -14.17
N ILE A 468 3.55 -37.64 -13.54
CA ILE A 468 3.94 -37.63 -12.11
C ILE A 468 5.46 -37.56 -11.99
N LYS A 469 5.95 -36.78 -11.03
CA LYS A 469 7.31 -36.84 -10.51
C LYS A 469 7.25 -37.24 -9.03
N VAL A 470 8.20 -38.08 -8.60
CA VAL A 470 8.42 -38.36 -7.17
C VAL A 470 9.85 -37.96 -6.81
N LEU A 471 9.99 -37.18 -5.74
CA LEU A 471 11.25 -36.90 -5.06
C LEU A 471 11.34 -37.79 -3.83
N ALA A 472 12.48 -38.47 -3.61
CA ALA A 472 12.78 -39.17 -2.36
C ALA A 472 13.99 -38.51 -1.69
N THR A 473 13.86 -38.16 -0.42
CA THR A 473 14.95 -37.58 0.39
C THR A 473 15.29 -38.48 1.59
N ASP A 474 16.58 -38.64 1.86
CA ASP A 474 17.11 -39.22 3.11
C ASP A 474 17.13 -38.20 4.27
N GLY A 475 16.77 -36.95 3.98
CA GLY A 475 16.89 -35.80 4.88
C GLY A 475 17.91 -34.75 4.40
N VAL A 476 18.75 -35.06 3.41
CA VAL A 476 19.57 -34.11 2.65
C VAL A 476 19.60 -34.44 1.16
N ASN A 477 20.10 -35.62 0.76
CA ASN A 477 20.24 -35.96 -0.66
C ASN A 477 18.86 -36.27 -1.23
N THR A 478 18.62 -35.89 -2.48
CA THR A 478 17.32 -36.06 -3.14
C THR A 478 17.49 -36.81 -4.45
N GLY A 479 16.86 -37.99 -4.55
CA GLY A 479 16.65 -38.71 -5.80
C GLY A 479 15.31 -38.33 -6.43
N GLU A 480 15.21 -38.37 -7.76
CA GLU A 480 13.96 -38.16 -8.48
C GLU A 480 13.70 -39.21 -9.56
N ASP A 481 12.42 -39.49 -9.83
CA ASP A 481 11.96 -40.18 -11.04
C ASP A 481 10.74 -39.46 -11.63
N ILE A 482 10.55 -39.56 -12.94
CA ILE A 482 9.44 -38.96 -13.70
C ILE A 482 8.78 -40.04 -14.56
N SER A 483 7.44 -40.08 -14.58
CA SER A 483 6.69 -41.02 -15.40
C SER A 483 7.09 -40.95 -16.89
N ASN A 484 7.52 -42.10 -17.44
CA ASN A 484 8.06 -42.21 -18.79
C ASN A 484 7.04 -41.87 -19.90
N PHE A 485 5.75 -42.10 -19.62
CA PHE A 485 4.62 -41.81 -20.49
C PHE A 485 3.68 -40.84 -19.78
N SER A 486 2.93 -40.07 -20.57
CA SER A 486 1.81 -39.28 -20.06
C SER A 486 0.53 -40.12 -20.04
N PHE A 487 -0.32 -39.86 -19.06
CA PHE A 487 -1.70 -40.37 -18.96
C PHE A 487 -2.70 -39.26 -19.27
N SER A 488 -3.96 -39.63 -19.54
CA SER A 488 -5.04 -38.66 -19.72
C SER A 488 -6.03 -38.68 -18.57
N ILE A 489 -6.60 -37.50 -18.31
CA ILE A 489 -7.85 -37.32 -17.58
C ILE A 489 -8.91 -36.98 -18.62
N GLU A 490 -10.00 -37.74 -18.62
CA GLU A 490 -11.07 -37.65 -19.60
C GLU A 490 -12.42 -37.48 -18.90
N PRO A 491 -13.30 -36.61 -19.42
CA PRO A 491 -14.60 -36.41 -18.81
C PRO A 491 -15.51 -37.60 -19.12
N ASP A 492 -16.42 -37.90 -18.20
CA ASP A 492 -17.58 -38.71 -18.53
C ASP A 492 -18.39 -38.08 -19.70
N PRO A 493 -19.10 -38.90 -20.50
CA PRO A 493 -20.06 -38.44 -21.49
C PRO A 493 -20.95 -37.29 -21.01
N PHE A 494 -20.86 -36.12 -21.65
CA PHE A 494 -21.79 -35.04 -21.37
C PHE A 494 -23.17 -35.37 -21.97
N ILE A 495 -24.23 -35.13 -21.21
CA ILE A 495 -25.63 -35.28 -21.65
C ILE A 495 -26.38 -33.96 -21.45
N ASP A 496 -26.73 -33.33 -22.57
CA ASP A 496 -27.54 -32.13 -22.71
C ASP A 496 -29.02 -32.52 -22.75
N LEU A 497 -29.79 -32.19 -21.71
CA LEU A 497 -31.23 -32.43 -21.63
C LEU A 497 -32.00 -31.28 -22.29
N ILE A 498 -32.64 -31.57 -23.43
CA ILE A 498 -33.22 -30.56 -24.32
C ILE A 498 -34.71 -30.35 -24.03
N TYR A 499 -35.44 -31.43 -23.77
CA TYR A 499 -36.86 -31.39 -23.43
C TYR A 499 -37.31 -32.73 -22.83
N PRO A 500 -38.20 -32.79 -21.83
CA PRO A 500 -38.80 -31.66 -21.10
C PRO A 500 -37.73 -30.78 -20.43
N GLU A 501 -37.99 -29.49 -20.28
CA GLU A 501 -37.13 -28.60 -19.48
C GLU A 501 -37.26 -28.96 -17.99
N ASP A 502 -36.33 -28.53 -17.13
CA ASP A 502 -36.43 -28.79 -15.69
C ASP A 502 -37.63 -28.05 -15.05
N ASP A 503 -38.20 -28.61 -13.98
CA ASP A 503 -39.43 -28.14 -13.29
C ASP A 503 -40.64 -27.87 -14.23
N ILE A 504 -40.63 -28.39 -15.46
CA ILE A 504 -41.64 -28.05 -16.45
C ILE A 504 -42.99 -28.70 -16.13
N ARG A 505 -44.05 -27.88 -16.21
CA ARG A 505 -45.43 -28.31 -16.00
C ARG A 505 -46.12 -28.61 -17.33
N LEU A 506 -46.21 -29.89 -17.69
CA LEU A 506 -46.78 -30.36 -18.95
C LEU A 506 -48.31 -30.56 -18.88
N GLN A 507 -48.97 -30.50 -20.03
CA GLN A 507 -50.40 -30.82 -20.19
C GLN A 507 -50.60 -32.07 -21.08
N THR A 508 -49.61 -32.96 -21.11
CA THR A 508 -49.61 -34.20 -21.90
C THR A 508 -49.12 -35.38 -21.09
N ASN A 509 -49.89 -36.47 -21.13
CA ASN A 509 -49.57 -37.75 -20.51
C ASN A 509 -48.60 -38.63 -21.34
N ASN A 510 -48.19 -38.18 -22.52
CA ASN A 510 -47.16 -38.85 -23.33
C ASN A 510 -46.04 -37.85 -23.61
N VAL A 511 -44.84 -38.20 -23.17
CA VAL A 511 -43.69 -37.29 -23.07
C VAL A 511 -42.53 -37.87 -23.87
N THR A 512 -41.95 -37.05 -24.74
CA THR A 512 -40.75 -37.39 -25.52
C THR A 512 -39.56 -36.72 -24.86
N PHE A 513 -38.58 -37.50 -24.42
CA PHE A 513 -37.36 -37.01 -23.80
C PHE A 513 -36.33 -36.81 -24.90
N PHE A 514 -36.06 -35.56 -25.24
CA PHE A 514 -35.02 -35.18 -26.18
C PHE A 514 -33.75 -34.86 -25.41
N TYR A 515 -32.65 -35.43 -25.89
CA TYR A 515 -31.32 -35.20 -25.34
C TYR A 515 -30.29 -35.16 -26.46
N ARG A 516 -29.13 -34.62 -26.16
CA ARG A 516 -27.92 -34.73 -26.97
C ARG A 516 -26.82 -35.26 -26.08
N THR A 517 -25.92 -36.07 -26.63
CA THR A 517 -24.72 -36.50 -25.92
C THR A 517 -23.47 -36.27 -26.76
N THR A 518 -22.38 -35.97 -26.08
CA THR A 518 -21.05 -35.72 -26.63
C THR A 518 -20.01 -36.19 -25.61
N VAL A 519 -18.98 -36.89 -26.07
CA VAL A 519 -17.74 -37.12 -25.31
C VAL A 519 -16.61 -36.38 -26.02
N LEU A 520 -15.61 -35.91 -25.27
CA LEU A 520 -14.53 -35.10 -25.82
C LEU A 520 -13.68 -35.89 -26.82
N ASP A 521 -13.31 -37.11 -26.44
CA ASP A 521 -12.59 -38.10 -27.25
C ASP A 521 -13.31 -39.45 -27.21
N GLY A 522 -13.17 -40.26 -28.27
CA GLY A 522 -13.86 -41.55 -28.38
C GLY A 522 -15.28 -41.47 -28.96
N ASN A 523 -16.13 -42.46 -28.64
CA ASN A 523 -17.53 -42.52 -29.08
C ASN A 523 -18.47 -43.04 -27.98
N ILE A 524 -19.71 -42.58 -27.98
CA ILE A 524 -20.77 -43.13 -27.12
C ILE A 524 -21.17 -44.53 -27.61
N THR A 525 -21.07 -45.54 -26.75
CA THR A 525 -21.45 -46.92 -27.04
C THR A 525 -22.92 -47.22 -26.73
N ASN A 526 -23.50 -46.60 -25.70
CA ASN A 526 -24.93 -46.74 -25.38
C ASN A 526 -25.48 -45.58 -24.52
N CYS A 527 -26.80 -45.41 -24.48
CA CYS A 527 -27.49 -44.51 -23.55
C CYS A 527 -28.78 -45.14 -22.98
N TYR A 528 -29.18 -44.68 -21.79
CA TYR A 528 -30.21 -45.27 -20.94
C TYR A 528 -31.09 -44.17 -20.32
N LEU A 529 -32.42 -44.35 -20.32
CA LEU A 529 -33.36 -43.45 -19.63
C LEU A 529 -33.74 -44.04 -18.28
N PHE A 530 -33.59 -43.24 -17.22
CA PHE A 530 -34.05 -43.55 -15.87
C PHE A 530 -35.24 -42.65 -15.51
N ILE A 531 -36.25 -43.22 -14.84
CA ILE A 531 -37.42 -42.52 -14.30
C ILE A 531 -37.53 -42.87 -12.82
N ASN A 532 -37.66 -41.88 -11.94
CA ASN A 532 -37.74 -42.08 -10.49
C ASN A 532 -36.60 -42.98 -9.97
N GLY A 533 -35.38 -42.75 -10.46
CA GLY A 533 -34.16 -43.52 -10.14
C GLY A 533 -34.11 -44.96 -10.65
N ASN A 534 -35.06 -45.39 -11.51
CA ASN A 534 -35.12 -46.75 -12.03
C ASN A 534 -34.89 -46.76 -13.55
N LEU A 535 -34.04 -47.67 -14.04
CA LEU A 535 -33.82 -47.88 -15.48
C LEU A 535 -35.14 -48.23 -16.16
N ASN A 536 -35.55 -47.42 -17.12
CA ASN A 536 -36.80 -47.57 -17.86
C ASN A 536 -36.57 -48.03 -19.31
N LEU A 537 -35.69 -47.35 -20.05
CA LEU A 537 -35.40 -47.67 -21.46
C LEU A 537 -33.89 -47.67 -21.76
N THR A 538 -33.50 -48.38 -22.81
CA THR A 538 -32.15 -48.39 -23.40
C THR A 538 -32.26 -47.91 -24.84
N ASN A 539 -31.23 -47.25 -25.38
CA ASN A 539 -31.25 -46.77 -26.75
C ASN A 539 -30.99 -47.90 -27.75
N ASP A 540 -31.98 -48.20 -28.60
CA ASP A 540 -31.89 -49.22 -29.64
C ASP A 540 -31.37 -48.68 -31.00
N SER A 541 -30.96 -47.41 -31.06
CA SER A 541 -30.55 -46.71 -32.29
C SER A 541 -29.08 -46.25 -32.27
N GLU A 542 -28.47 -46.12 -33.46
CA GLU A 542 -27.10 -45.64 -33.62
C GLU A 542 -26.94 -44.22 -33.04
N ILE A 543 -26.04 -44.08 -32.06
CA ILE A 543 -25.82 -42.81 -31.35
C ILE A 543 -24.83 -41.96 -32.14
N VAL A 544 -25.32 -40.83 -32.66
CA VAL A 544 -24.48 -39.85 -33.35
C VAL A 544 -24.23 -38.67 -32.41
N GLN A 545 -22.96 -38.45 -32.06
CA GLN A 545 -22.57 -37.39 -31.14
C GLN A 545 -23.03 -36.01 -31.64
N GLY A 546 -23.47 -35.16 -30.71
CA GLY A 546 -23.95 -33.80 -31.02
C GLY A 546 -25.33 -33.73 -31.70
N VAL A 547 -25.94 -34.87 -32.05
CA VAL A 547 -27.28 -34.94 -32.65
C VAL A 547 -28.33 -35.13 -31.55
N VAL A 548 -29.53 -34.59 -31.78
CA VAL A 548 -30.67 -34.75 -30.87
C VAL A 548 -31.24 -36.17 -31.01
N MET A 549 -31.05 -36.96 -29.96
CA MET A 549 -31.61 -38.29 -29.77
C MET A 549 -32.91 -38.18 -28.95
N ASN A 550 -33.68 -39.26 -28.85
CA ASN A 550 -34.88 -39.27 -28.00
C ASN A 550 -35.26 -40.62 -27.40
N PHE A 551 -36.01 -40.55 -26.31
CA PHE A 551 -36.85 -41.62 -25.76
C PHE A 551 -38.30 -41.15 -25.70
N THR A 552 -39.27 -42.06 -25.50
CA THR A 552 -40.69 -41.67 -25.31
C THR A 552 -41.34 -42.55 -24.24
N GLN A 553 -42.02 -41.93 -23.29
CA GLN A 553 -42.67 -42.61 -22.17
C GLN A 553 -44.01 -41.93 -21.83
N SER A 554 -44.99 -42.74 -21.38
CA SER A 554 -46.30 -42.26 -20.92
C SER A 554 -46.40 -42.24 -19.39
N PHE A 555 -47.12 -41.25 -18.86
CA PHE A 555 -47.24 -40.93 -17.44
C PHE A 555 -48.69 -40.63 -17.02
N SER A 556 -49.02 -40.88 -15.76
CA SER A 556 -50.20 -40.31 -15.09
C SER A 556 -49.92 -38.92 -14.53
N ASP A 557 -50.94 -38.12 -14.29
CA ASP A 557 -50.80 -36.79 -13.67
C ASP A 557 -50.04 -36.88 -12.32
N GLY A 558 -49.09 -35.98 -12.10
CA GLY A 558 -48.21 -35.93 -10.94
C GLY A 558 -46.75 -35.62 -11.30
N GLU A 559 -45.91 -35.54 -10.25
CA GLU A 559 -44.49 -35.21 -10.32
C GLU A 559 -43.64 -36.46 -10.58
N TYR A 560 -42.65 -36.32 -11.48
CA TYR A 560 -41.63 -37.33 -11.78
C TYR A 560 -40.25 -36.68 -11.83
N ASN A 561 -39.21 -37.48 -11.60
CA ASN A 561 -37.85 -37.10 -11.97
C ASN A 561 -37.27 -38.08 -12.99
N TRP A 562 -36.30 -37.62 -13.76
CA TRP A 562 -35.66 -38.41 -14.81
C TRP A 562 -34.19 -38.03 -15.01
N THR A 563 -33.39 -39.01 -15.39
CA THR A 563 -32.00 -38.83 -15.83
C THR A 563 -31.74 -39.66 -17.08
N ILE A 564 -30.70 -39.32 -17.81
CA ILE A 564 -30.14 -40.15 -18.88
C ILE A 564 -28.69 -40.47 -18.54
N GLN A 565 -28.33 -41.75 -18.58
CA GLN A 565 -26.95 -42.20 -18.48
C GLN A 565 -26.42 -42.60 -19.85
N CYS A 566 -25.20 -42.23 -20.20
CA CYS A 566 -24.53 -42.62 -21.44
C CYS A 566 -23.13 -43.18 -21.14
N VAL A 567 -22.72 -44.21 -21.89
CA VAL A 567 -21.44 -44.91 -21.74
C VAL A 567 -20.60 -44.71 -22.99
N ASP A 568 -19.30 -44.47 -22.85
CA ASP A 568 -18.38 -44.26 -23.97
C ASP A 568 -17.65 -45.55 -24.42
N THR A 569 -16.57 -45.40 -25.20
CA THR A 569 -15.67 -46.47 -25.64
C THR A 569 -14.66 -46.94 -24.60
N ASN A 570 -14.33 -46.11 -23.60
CA ASN A 570 -13.45 -46.43 -22.49
C ASN A 570 -14.20 -47.06 -21.29
N ASN A 571 -15.55 -47.08 -21.36
CA ASN A 571 -16.52 -47.48 -20.33
C ASN A 571 -16.72 -46.43 -19.21
N PHE A 572 -16.37 -45.17 -19.47
CA PHE A 572 -16.75 -44.02 -18.66
C PHE A 572 -18.27 -43.77 -18.78
N VAL A 573 -18.91 -43.31 -17.71
CA VAL A 573 -20.37 -43.32 -17.56
C VAL A 573 -20.86 -41.96 -17.09
N GLY A 574 -21.35 -41.16 -18.03
CA GLY A 574 -21.98 -39.89 -17.71
C GLY A 574 -23.42 -40.08 -17.30
N GLU A 575 -23.87 -39.34 -16.30
CA GLU A 575 -25.28 -39.17 -15.95
C GLU A 575 -25.67 -37.70 -16.12
N SER A 576 -26.84 -37.45 -16.69
CA SER A 576 -27.40 -36.10 -16.79
C SER A 576 -27.80 -35.54 -15.43
N GLU A 577 -28.06 -34.23 -15.39
CA GLU A 577 -28.80 -33.64 -14.27
C GLU A 577 -30.16 -34.33 -14.07
N LEU A 578 -30.64 -34.31 -12.82
CA LEU A 578 -31.93 -34.86 -12.41
C LEU A 578 -33.04 -33.85 -12.68
N TYR A 579 -33.59 -33.88 -13.89
CA TYR A 579 -34.71 -33.01 -14.23
C TYR A 579 -36.02 -33.52 -13.61
N THR A 580 -36.82 -32.60 -13.09
CA THR A 580 -38.20 -32.82 -12.67
C THR A 580 -39.17 -32.50 -13.80
N LEU A 581 -40.37 -33.08 -13.73
CA LEU A 581 -41.53 -32.60 -14.48
C LEU A 581 -42.80 -32.85 -13.66
N ASP A 582 -43.75 -31.94 -13.74
CA ASP A 582 -45.11 -32.14 -13.24
C ASP A 582 -46.12 -32.03 -14.40
N ILE A 583 -47.36 -32.47 -14.16
CA ILE A 583 -48.44 -32.48 -15.14
C ILE A 583 -49.65 -31.70 -14.56
N GLY A 584 -49.79 -30.38 -14.88
CA GLY A 584 -50.77 -29.46 -14.24
C GLY A 584 -50.88 -27.97 -14.74
N LEU A 585 -51.11 -26.98 -13.84
CA LEU A 585 -51.51 -25.54 -14.08
C LEU A 585 -50.61 -24.46 -13.38
N VAL A 586 -50.57 -23.18 -13.82
CA VAL A 586 -49.47 -22.17 -13.55
C VAL A 586 -49.95 -20.76 -13.02
N ILE A 587 -49.05 -19.90 -12.48
CA ILE A 587 -49.26 -18.54 -11.86
C ILE A 587 -48.17 -17.50 -12.35
N PRO A 588 -48.41 -16.15 -12.39
CA PRO A 588 -47.46 -15.11 -12.89
C PRO A 588 -46.41 -14.49 -11.92
N GLU A 589 -45.36 -13.84 -12.46
CA GLU A 589 -44.18 -13.26 -11.74
C GLU A 589 -43.62 -11.96 -12.40
N ILE A 590 -42.79 -11.14 -11.69
CA ILE A 590 -42.07 -9.96 -12.23
C ILE A 590 -40.65 -10.36 -12.68
N LEU A 591 -40.19 -9.90 -13.84
CA LEU A 591 -38.86 -10.22 -14.39
C LEU A 591 -37.87 -9.05 -14.40
N GLU A 592 -38.32 -7.81 -14.64
CA GLU A 592 -37.41 -6.69 -14.92
C GLU A 592 -38.07 -5.32 -14.72
N ILE A 593 -37.31 -4.33 -14.26
CA ILE A 593 -37.69 -2.90 -14.23
C ILE A 593 -36.66 -2.09 -15.02
N ASN A 594 -37.14 -1.20 -15.89
CA ASN A 594 -36.28 -0.36 -16.73
C ASN A 594 -36.68 1.13 -16.66
N VAL A 595 -35.69 2.02 -16.56
CA VAL A 595 -35.88 3.48 -16.53
C VAL A 595 -34.95 4.16 -17.52
N TYR A 596 -35.48 5.06 -18.35
CA TYR A 596 -34.69 5.76 -19.36
C TYR A 596 -35.07 7.25 -19.50
N PRO A 597 -34.10 8.18 -19.41
CA PRO A 597 -32.79 8.00 -18.76
C PRO A 597 -32.95 7.90 -17.23
N ASP A 598 -31.92 7.40 -16.55
CA ASP A 598 -31.84 7.29 -15.09
C ASP A 598 -31.50 8.64 -14.41
N THR A 599 -30.81 9.53 -15.11
CA THR A 599 -30.62 10.95 -14.77
C THR A 599 -31.13 11.84 -15.89
N GLN A 600 -31.95 12.86 -15.57
CA GLN A 600 -32.62 13.72 -16.56
C GLN A 600 -32.59 15.22 -16.18
N GLU A 601 -32.67 16.13 -17.15
CA GLU A 601 -32.89 17.57 -16.84
C GLU A 601 -34.32 17.79 -16.29
N PHE A 602 -34.48 18.73 -15.35
CA PHE A 602 -35.83 19.09 -14.87
C PHE A 602 -36.73 19.55 -16.03
N LEU A 603 -38.01 19.14 -16.01
CA LEU A 603 -39.01 19.27 -17.08
C LEU A 603 -38.81 18.40 -18.34
N GLU A 604 -37.72 17.64 -18.48
CA GLU A 604 -37.57 16.66 -19.57
C GLU A 604 -38.14 15.28 -19.22
N ASN A 605 -38.53 14.51 -20.25
CA ASN A 605 -39.30 13.28 -20.09
C ASN A 605 -38.46 12.10 -19.55
N VAL A 606 -39.01 11.36 -18.57
CA VAL A 606 -38.54 10.04 -18.14
C VAL A 606 -39.57 8.97 -18.51
N THR A 607 -39.10 7.80 -18.96
CA THR A 607 -39.91 6.60 -19.21
C THR A 607 -39.56 5.50 -18.21
N ILE A 608 -40.59 4.83 -17.66
CA ILE A 608 -40.45 3.78 -16.64
C ILE A 608 -41.28 2.56 -17.07
N ASN A 609 -40.63 1.39 -17.19
CA ASN A 609 -41.22 0.14 -17.69
C ASN A 609 -41.03 -1.03 -16.70
N VAL A 610 -41.90 -2.03 -16.77
CA VAL A 610 -41.81 -3.31 -16.04
C VAL A 610 -42.23 -4.50 -16.93
N THR A 611 -41.51 -5.61 -16.80
CA THR A 611 -41.71 -6.87 -17.54
C THR A 611 -42.23 -7.97 -16.62
N LEU A 612 -43.25 -8.74 -17.04
CA LEU A 612 -43.90 -9.81 -16.27
C LEU A 612 -43.89 -11.15 -17.02
N ALA A 613 -43.63 -12.24 -16.29
CA ALA A 613 -43.82 -13.63 -16.75
C ALA A 613 -45.31 -14.04 -16.67
N TYR A 614 -45.72 -14.97 -17.54
CA TYR A 614 -47.09 -15.51 -17.65
C TYR A 614 -48.21 -14.46 -17.60
N PRO A 615 -48.19 -13.41 -18.47
CA PRO A 615 -49.04 -12.23 -18.33
C PRO A 615 -50.54 -12.44 -18.63
N THR A 616 -51.00 -13.66 -18.91
CA THR A 616 -52.34 -13.96 -19.43
C THR A 616 -53.49 -13.66 -18.46
N ASP A 617 -53.21 -13.64 -17.15
CA ASP A 617 -54.18 -13.39 -16.08
C ASP A 617 -53.97 -12.05 -15.35
N VAL A 618 -53.08 -11.19 -15.85
CA VAL A 618 -52.80 -9.85 -15.29
C VAL A 618 -53.93 -8.88 -15.67
N VAL A 619 -54.56 -8.29 -14.67
CA VAL A 619 -55.76 -7.44 -14.79
C VAL A 619 -55.41 -5.95 -14.80
N LEU A 620 -54.40 -5.54 -14.01
CA LEU A 620 -53.99 -4.14 -13.85
C LEU A 620 -52.53 -4.05 -13.39
N VAL A 621 -51.78 -3.04 -13.84
CA VAL A 621 -50.47 -2.68 -13.28
C VAL A 621 -50.46 -1.18 -12.96
N THR A 622 -49.99 -0.81 -11.77
CA THR A 622 -49.90 0.58 -11.29
C THR A 622 -48.51 0.94 -10.76
N LEU A 623 -48.22 2.24 -10.71
CA LEU A 623 -46.96 2.83 -10.26
C LEU A 623 -47.22 4.02 -9.31
N ASN A 624 -46.49 4.08 -8.20
CA ASN A 624 -46.42 5.24 -7.30
C ASN A 624 -45.01 5.85 -7.36
N ILE A 625 -44.88 7.18 -7.43
CA ILE A 625 -43.59 7.91 -7.50
C ILE A 625 -43.53 8.97 -6.39
N THR A 626 -42.41 9.10 -5.69
CA THR A 626 -42.17 10.09 -4.62
C THR A 626 -40.99 10.98 -4.96
N ASN A 627 -41.18 12.29 -4.95
CA ASN A 627 -40.11 13.25 -5.27
C ASN A 627 -39.25 13.63 -4.04
N PRO A 628 -38.09 14.30 -4.24
CA PRO A 628 -37.16 14.68 -3.16
C PRO A 628 -37.79 15.49 -2.03
N ASN A 629 -38.82 16.28 -2.35
CA ASN A 629 -39.54 17.12 -1.40
C ASN A 629 -40.68 16.36 -0.67
N GLY A 630 -40.74 15.03 -0.80
CA GLY A 630 -41.74 14.17 -0.16
C GLY A 630 -43.13 14.22 -0.79
N ARG A 631 -43.29 14.80 -1.99
CA ARG A 631 -44.57 14.77 -2.73
C ARG A 631 -44.71 13.41 -3.40
N VAL A 632 -45.80 12.72 -3.10
CA VAL A 632 -46.17 11.43 -3.72
C VAL A 632 -47.15 11.67 -4.89
N TYR A 633 -46.87 11.00 -6.01
CA TYR A 633 -47.74 10.83 -7.17
C TYR A 633 -48.23 9.37 -7.17
N GLU A 634 -49.49 9.16 -6.78
CA GLU A 634 -50.05 7.81 -6.58
C GLU A 634 -50.89 7.34 -7.77
N TYR A 635 -50.93 6.01 -7.98
CA TYR A 635 -51.81 5.29 -8.90
C TYR A 635 -51.70 5.69 -10.38
N TYR A 636 -50.49 5.82 -10.93
CA TYR A 636 -50.31 5.83 -12.38
C TYR A 636 -50.66 4.44 -12.95
N ASN A 637 -51.76 4.35 -13.70
CA ASN A 637 -52.07 3.15 -14.48
C ASN A 637 -51.10 3.04 -15.65
N LEU A 638 -50.34 1.95 -15.71
CA LEU A 638 -49.35 1.74 -16.76
C LEU A 638 -50.03 1.22 -18.02
N SER A 639 -49.64 1.74 -19.18
CA SER A 639 -50.09 1.21 -20.47
C SER A 639 -49.33 -0.08 -20.78
N ASN A 640 -50.03 -1.11 -21.26
CA ASN A 640 -49.38 -2.26 -21.89
C ASN A 640 -48.72 -1.78 -23.19
N ILE A 641 -47.39 -1.90 -23.27
CA ILE A 641 -46.57 -1.46 -24.41
C ILE A 641 -46.40 -2.61 -25.39
N SER A 642 -46.21 -3.83 -24.89
CA SER A 642 -46.15 -5.07 -25.66
C SER A 642 -46.45 -6.29 -24.75
N PHE A 643 -46.51 -7.49 -25.30
CA PHE A 643 -46.85 -8.69 -24.54
C PHE A 643 -45.87 -8.91 -23.37
N GLY A 644 -46.38 -8.87 -22.14
CA GLY A 644 -45.56 -8.95 -20.92
C GLY A 644 -45.00 -7.62 -20.40
N ILE A 645 -45.10 -6.50 -21.12
CA ILE A 645 -44.46 -5.23 -20.75
C ILE A 645 -45.50 -4.11 -20.54
N TRP A 646 -45.43 -3.46 -19.38
CA TRP A 646 -46.20 -2.28 -19.02
C TRP A 646 -45.29 -1.09 -18.74
N GLY A 647 -45.70 0.12 -19.10
CA GLY A 647 -44.88 1.31 -18.86
C GLY A 647 -45.63 2.64 -18.83
N LEU A 648 -44.97 3.62 -18.22
CA LEU A 648 -45.36 5.03 -18.12
C LEU A 648 -44.38 5.83 -18.99
N ASN A 649 -44.89 6.45 -20.04
CA ASN A 649 -44.13 7.36 -20.88
C ASN A 649 -44.38 8.80 -20.44
N ASN A 650 -43.34 9.65 -20.50
CA ASN A 650 -43.40 11.09 -20.27
C ASN A 650 -43.77 11.48 -18.81
N PHE A 651 -43.09 10.91 -17.82
CA PHE A 651 -43.06 11.52 -16.49
C PHE A 651 -42.15 12.76 -16.52
N THR A 652 -42.61 13.87 -15.94
CA THR A 652 -41.86 15.14 -15.82
C THR A 652 -42.18 15.82 -14.50
N ASP A 653 -41.21 16.47 -13.86
CA ASP A 653 -41.41 17.34 -12.71
C ASP A 653 -40.39 18.52 -12.75
N ASN A 654 -40.53 19.50 -11.87
CA ASN A 654 -39.67 20.69 -11.80
C ASN A 654 -38.82 20.78 -10.52
N VAL A 655 -38.60 19.64 -9.86
CA VAL A 655 -37.80 19.53 -8.63
C VAL A 655 -36.58 18.65 -8.91
N THR A 656 -35.41 19.11 -8.49
CA THR A 656 -34.15 18.38 -8.63
C THR A 656 -33.87 17.46 -7.45
N GLY A 657 -33.17 16.35 -7.70
CA GLY A 657 -32.85 15.28 -6.75
C GLY A 657 -33.43 13.91 -7.12
N THR A 658 -33.31 12.94 -6.23
CA THR A 658 -33.74 11.53 -6.43
C THR A 658 -35.25 11.29 -6.20
N TYR A 659 -35.88 10.63 -7.16
CA TYR A 659 -37.27 10.19 -7.17
C TYR A 659 -37.32 8.68 -6.89
N ASN A 660 -38.04 8.27 -5.85
CA ASN A 660 -38.24 6.85 -5.51
C ASN A 660 -39.62 6.37 -6.00
N PHE A 661 -39.74 5.15 -6.52
CA PHE A 661 -41.01 4.63 -7.03
C PHE A 661 -41.25 3.15 -6.70
N THR A 662 -42.52 2.72 -6.79
CA THR A 662 -42.97 1.35 -6.47
C THR A 662 -44.08 0.90 -7.43
N PHE A 663 -43.92 -0.29 -8.00
CA PHE A 663 -44.87 -0.98 -8.88
C PHE A 663 -45.81 -1.92 -8.13
N PHE A 664 -47.00 -2.15 -8.70
CA PHE A 664 -47.96 -3.18 -8.27
C PHE A 664 -48.61 -3.84 -9.48
N ALA A 665 -48.57 -5.17 -9.62
CA ALA A 665 -49.26 -5.91 -10.68
C ALA A 665 -50.31 -6.87 -10.09
N TYR A 666 -51.58 -6.70 -10.50
CA TYR A 666 -52.75 -7.40 -9.98
C TYR A 666 -53.25 -8.47 -10.95
N TYR A 667 -53.63 -9.64 -10.46
CA TYR A 667 -54.17 -10.74 -11.27
C TYR A 667 -55.51 -11.28 -10.75
N ASN A 668 -56.14 -12.16 -11.54
CA ASN A 668 -57.44 -12.77 -11.22
C ASN A 668 -57.43 -13.43 -9.81
N GLY A 669 -58.26 -12.90 -8.91
CA GLY A 669 -58.31 -13.31 -7.50
C GLY A 669 -57.99 -12.20 -6.49
N GLY A 670 -57.44 -11.06 -6.96
CA GLY A 670 -57.18 -9.88 -6.11
C GLY A 670 -55.85 -9.92 -5.35
N THR A 671 -54.99 -10.89 -5.66
CA THR A 671 -53.59 -10.95 -5.21
C THR A 671 -52.70 -10.14 -6.17
N TYR A 672 -51.55 -9.68 -5.69
CA TYR A 672 -50.63 -8.84 -6.46
C TYR A 672 -49.17 -9.05 -6.06
N VAL A 673 -48.26 -8.70 -6.98
CA VAL A 673 -46.80 -8.60 -6.78
C VAL A 673 -46.36 -7.14 -6.80
N LYS A 674 -45.24 -6.81 -6.13
CA LYS A 674 -44.73 -5.42 -6.00
C LYS A 674 -43.20 -5.36 -5.95
N GLU A 675 -42.63 -4.25 -6.40
CA GLU A 675 -41.19 -3.98 -6.40
C GLU A 675 -40.90 -2.47 -6.47
N SER A 676 -39.71 -2.01 -6.06
CA SER A 676 -39.35 -0.58 -5.93
C SER A 676 -38.00 -0.24 -6.57
N SER A 677 -37.85 0.97 -7.13
CA SER A 677 -36.59 1.49 -7.69
C SER A 677 -36.58 3.04 -7.70
N ASN A 678 -35.61 3.71 -8.36
CA ASN A 678 -35.43 5.17 -8.32
C ASN A 678 -34.82 5.78 -9.61
N PHE A 679 -34.83 7.12 -9.74
CA PHE A 679 -34.16 7.91 -10.79
C PHE A 679 -33.87 9.36 -10.32
N MET A 680 -33.12 10.18 -11.06
CA MET A 680 -32.70 11.55 -10.64
C MET A 680 -33.07 12.65 -11.65
N MET A 681 -33.35 13.87 -11.16
CA MET A 681 -33.44 15.09 -12.00
C MET A 681 -32.50 16.22 -11.55
N VAL A 682 -31.92 16.98 -12.51
CA VAL A 682 -30.86 18.00 -12.29
C VAL A 682 -31.10 19.33 -13.04
N GLU A 683 -30.35 20.40 -12.70
CA GLU A 683 -30.37 21.72 -13.40
C GLU A 683 -29.60 21.69 -14.75
N GLU A 684 -29.88 22.66 -15.64
CA GLU A 684 -29.46 22.74 -17.06
C GLU A 684 -27.95 22.55 -17.31
N ILE A 685 -27.58 21.55 -18.12
CA ILE A 685 -26.20 21.14 -18.42
C ILE A 685 -25.77 21.64 -19.81
N ILE A 686 -24.84 22.60 -19.87
CA ILE A 686 -24.40 23.14 -21.17
C ILE A 686 -23.15 22.42 -21.71
N ASN A 687 -23.41 21.43 -22.56
CA ASN A 687 -22.39 20.69 -23.30
C ASN A 687 -21.71 21.54 -24.40
N LEU A 688 -20.38 21.55 -24.40
CA LEU A 688 -19.54 22.32 -25.32
C LEU A 688 -18.88 21.41 -26.36
N THR A 689 -19.15 21.74 -27.63
CA THR A 689 -18.60 21.06 -28.82
C THR A 689 -17.74 21.98 -29.70
N LYS A 690 -17.56 23.25 -29.30
CA LYS A 690 -16.76 24.27 -29.99
C LYS A 690 -16.42 25.44 -29.06
N CYS A 691 -15.36 26.16 -29.39
CA CYS A 691 -15.00 27.46 -28.81
C CYS A 691 -16.16 28.46 -28.90
N LYS A 692 -16.39 29.22 -27.83
CA LYS A 692 -17.41 30.28 -27.75
C LYS A 692 -17.16 31.20 -26.54
N GLU A 693 -17.96 32.25 -26.46
CA GLU A 693 -18.15 33.06 -25.25
C GLU A 693 -18.91 32.25 -24.18
N LEU A 694 -18.47 32.34 -22.93
CA LEU A 694 -19.16 31.78 -21.74
C LEU A 694 -19.67 32.95 -20.89
N ASP A 695 -20.95 33.29 -21.06
CA ASP A 695 -21.57 34.57 -20.65
C ASP A 695 -22.79 34.42 -19.72
N LYS A 696 -23.11 33.20 -19.26
CA LYS A 696 -24.24 32.91 -18.34
C LYS A 696 -23.70 32.67 -16.93
N GLU A 697 -23.88 33.63 -16.02
CA GLU A 697 -23.45 33.53 -14.62
C GLU A 697 -23.93 32.23 -13.94
N ASN A 698 -23.16 31.74 -12.96
CA ASN A 698 -23.48 30.56 -12.15
C ASN A 698 -23.68 29.26 -12.95
N THR A 699 -23.16 29.18 -14.18
CA THR A 699 -23.35 28.03 -15.07
C THR A 699 -22.12 27.13 -15.11
N THR A 700 -22.35 25.82 -15.08
CA THR A 700 -21.33 24.80 -15.39
C THR A 700 -21.40 24.40 -16.85
N TYR A 701 -20.25 24.40 -17.51
CA TYR A 701 -20.08 23.96 -18.88
C TYR A 701 -19.15 22.75 -18.93
N TYR A 702 -19.49 21.77 -19.77
CA TYR A 702 -18.72 20.53 -19.90
C TYR A 702 -18.18 20.40 -21.32
N LEU A 703 -16.90 20.09 -21.49
CA LEU A 703 -16.41 19.64 -22.78
C LEU A 703 -16.96 18.23 -23.08
N THR A 704 -17.37 18.01 -24.33
CA THR A 704 -17.89 16.70 -24.80
C THR A 704 -17.07 16.11 -25.95
N LYS A 705 -16.01 16.80 -26.37
CA LYS A 705 -15.00 16.34 -27.33
C LYS A 705 -13.80 17.29 -27.33
N ASN A 706 -12.71 16.87 -27.96
CA ASN A 706 -11.57 17.75 -28.27
C ASN A 706 -12.01 18.92 -29.18
N ILE A 707 -11.45 20.11 -28.95
CA ILE A 707 -11.79 21.35 -29.66
C ILE A 707 -10.51 21.98 -30.23
N LEU A 708 -10.60 22.50 -31.46
CA LEU A 708 -9.52 23.17 -32.18
C LEU A 708 -9.84 24.67 -32.36
N ALA A 709 -8.92 25.54 -31.98
CA ALA A 709 -9.02 26.99 -32.11
C ALA A 709 -7.83 27.58 -32.88
N SER A 710 -8.11 28.40 -33.88
CA SER A 710 -7.09 29.16 -34.62
C SER A 710 -6.36 30.20 -33.75
N GLY A 711 -7.02 30.69 -32.69
CA GLY A 711 -6.57 31.73 -31.77
C GLY A 711 -7.06 31.43 -30.36
N THR A 712 -7.83 32.34 -29.75
CA THR A 712 -8.46 32.09 -28.45
C THR A 712 -9.64 31.12 -28.56
N CYS A 713 -9.81 30.20 -27.59
CA CYS A 713 -10.96 29.28 -27.60
C CYS A 713 -12.13 29.74 -26.71
N PHE A 714 -11.91 29.90 -25.40
CA PHE A 714 -12.97 30.35 -24.50
C PHE A 714 -12.65 31.73 -23.91
N ASN A 715 -13.56 32.68 -24.11
CA ASN A 715 -13.61 33.92 -23.35
C ASN A 715 -14.72 33.78 -22.30
N ILE A 716 -14.41 34.08 -21.04
CA ILE A 716 -15.36 34.01 -19.93
C ILE A 716 -15.77 35.43 -19.56
N HIS A 717 -17.06 35.72 -19.73
CA HIS A 717 -17.65 37.05 -19.59
C HIS A 717 -18.78 37.10 -18.55
N ALA A 718 -18.68 36.25 -17.53
CA ALA A 718 -19.61 36.17 -16.40
C ALA A 718 -18.94 35.62 -15.13
N ASP A 719 -19.51 35.96 -13.97
CA ASP A 719 -19.04 35.52 -12.65
C ASP A 719 -19.50 34.08 -12.32
N ASN A 720 -18.72 33.39 -11.47
CA ASN A 720 -19.02 32.04 -10.95
C ASN A 720 -19.26 30.98 -12.04
N ILE A 721 -18.54 31.10 -13.15
CA ILE A 721 -18.51 30.12 -14.24
C ILE A 721 -17.66 28.92 -13.84
N THR A 722 -18.17 27.71 -14.05
CA THR A 722 -17.38 26.47 -13.96
C THR A 722 -17.20 25.89 -15.36
N LEU A 723 -15.96 25.58 -15.74
CA LEU A 723 -15.64 24.84 -16.96
C LEU A 723 -14.95 23.54 -16.59
N GLU A 724 -15.65 22.43 -16.82
CA GLU A 724 -15.16 21.07 -16.64
C GLU A 724 -14.63 20.52 -17.97
N GLY A 725 -13.39 20.06 -17.96
CA GLY A 725 -12.73 19.56 -19.14
C GLY A 725 -13.09 18.12 -19.51
N ASN A 726 -13.59 17.30 -18.58
CA ASN A 726 -13.90 15.88 -18.78
C ASN A 726 -12.79 15.12 -19.54
N SER A 727 -11.52 15.42 -19.22
CA SER A 727 -10.33 14.91 -19.93
C SER A 727 -10.27 15.20 -21.45
N TYR A 728 -11.11 16.08 -22.02
CA TYR A 728 -10.99 16.54 -23.41
C TYR A 728 -9.96 17.67 -23.58
N VAL A 729 -9.40 17.77 -24.79
CA VAL A 729 -8.30 18.68 -25.11
C VAL A 729 -8.79 19.94 -25.85
N ILE A 730 -8.39 21.11 -25.33
CA ILE A 730 -8.47 22.40 -26.00
C ILE A 730 -7.15 22.66 -26.72
N TYR A 731 -7.14 22.51 -28.04
CA TYR A 731 -6.06 22.96 -28.91
C TYR A 731 -6.26 24.43 -29.27
N TYR A 732 -5.28 25.30 -28.98
CA TYR A 732 -5.42 26.75 -29.16
C TYR A 732 -4.21 27.40 -29.84
N ALA A 733 -4.41 28.61 -30.36
CA ALA A 733 -3.39 29.39 -31.07
C ALA A 733 -2.71 28.66 -32.25
N GLU A 734 -3.45 27.78 -32.93
CA GLU A 734 -2.95 26.94 -34.03
C GLU A 734 -2.47 27.74 -35.25
N SER A 735 -3.02 28.94 -35.49
CA SER A 735 -2.65 29.77 -36.66
C SER A 735 -2.56 31.28 -36.39
N SER A 736 -2.94 31.73 -35.21
CA SER A 736 -2.97 33.14 -34.80
C SER A 736 -2.83 33.25 -33.28
N GLN A 737 -2.33 34.39 -32.78
CA GLN A 737 -2.16 34.59 -31.35
C GLN A 737 -3.50 34.46 -30.59
N GLY A 738 -3.47 33.81 -29.43
CA GLY A 738 -4.65 33.69 -28.57
C GLY A 738 -4.41 32.90 -27.29
N TYR A 739 -5.49 32.57 -26.59
CA TYR A 739 -5.46 31.91 -25.29
C TYR A 739 -6.32 30.64 -25.27
N GLY A 740 -5.93 29.60 -24.54
CA GLY A 740 -6.81 28.43 -24.35
C GLY A 740 -8.11 28.87 -23.67
N ILE A 741 -7.95 29.54 -22.53
CA ILE A 741 -9.02 30.17 -21.75
C ILE A 741 -8.58 31.58 -21.34
N TYR A 742 -9.47 32.56 -21.53
CA TYR A 742 -9.27 33.97 -21.17
C TYR A 742 -10.38 34.48 -20.25
N VAL A 743 -9.99 35.19 -19.20
CA VAL A 743 -10.90 35.86 -18.25
C VAL A 743 -10.35 37.26 -17.97
N ASP A 744 -11.17 38.31 -18.10
CA ASP A 744 -10.77 39.71 -17.84
C ASP A 744 -11.91 40.48 -17.17
N GLY A 745 -11.78 40.79 -15.87
CA GLY A 745 -12.79 41.57 -15.13
C GLY A 745 -13.85 40.77 -14.36
N TYR A 746 -13.76 39.43 -14.36
CA TYR A 746 -14.75 38.51 -13.77
C TYR A 746 -14.15 37.67 -12.65
N ASN A 747 -15.00 37.14 -11.78
CA ASN A 747 -14.60 36.55 -10.50
C ASN A 747 -15.12 35.11 -10.33
N LYS A 748 -14.50 34.36 -9.42
CA LYS A 748 -14.93 33.01 -9.00
C LYS A 748 -14.99 31.97 -10.12
N THR A 749 -14.28 32.19 -11.22
CA THR A 749 -14.14 31.19 -12.29
C THR A 749 -13.46 29.93 -11.75
N LYS A 750 -14.02 28.77 -12.04
CA LYS A 750 -13.47 27.46 -11.70
C LYS A 750 -13.11 26.73 -12.99
N LEU A 751 -11.84 26.36 -13.14
CA LEU A 751 -11.29 25.67 -14.30
C LEU A 751 -10.71 24.34 -13.81
N LYS A 752 -11.36 23.23 -14.19
CA LYS A 752 -11.16 21.91 -13.60
C LYS A 752 -11.04 20.82 -14.66
N ASN A 753 -10.13 19.88 -14.46
CA ASN A 753 -9.98 18.68 -15.29
C ASN A 753 -9.74 19.00 -16.80
N ILE A 754 -9.17 20.17 -17.12
CA ILE A 754 -8.99 20.65 -18.50
C ILE A 754 -7.61 20.29 -19.03
N ARG A 755 -7.56 19.69 -20.22
CA ARG A 755 -6.32 19.52 -20.98
C ARG A 755 -6.19 20.63 -22.02
N ILE A 756 -5.10 21.38 -22.00
CA ILE A 756 -4.85 22.53 -22.88
C ILE A 756 -3.53 22.31 -23.63
N ARG A 757 -3.59 22.33 -24.97
CA ARG A 757 -2.43 22.10 -25.83
C ARG A 757 -2.27 23.19 -26.89
N MET A 758 -1.02 23.45 -27.24
CA MET A 758 -0.65 24.29 -28.37
C MET A 758 0.53 23.62 -29.05
N ASP A 759 0.30 23.01 -30.22
CA ASP A 759 1.26 22.09 -30.83
C ASP A 759 2.01 22.71 -32.01
N ASN A 760 3.30 22.97 -31.81
CA ASN A 760 4.24 23.44 -32.84
C ASN A 760 3.86 24.77 -33.51
N SER A 761 3.16 25.64 -32.77
CA SER A 761 2.68 26.93 -33.28
C SER A 761 3.81 27.96 -33.44
N THR A 762 3.77 28.73 -34.53
CA THR A 762 4.68 29.86 -34.78
C THR A 762 4.26 31.16 -34.07
N THR A 763 3.13 31.13 -33.34
CA THR A 763 2.60 32.29 -32.63
C THR A 763 3.45 32.66 -31.42
N THR A 764 3.30 33.91 -30.97
CA THR A 764 3.96 34.46 -29.79
C THR A 764 2.94 35.11 -28.86
N ASP A 765 3.30 35.32 -27.59
CA ASP A 765 2.41 35.94 -26.58
C ASP A 765 1.04 35.23 -26.43
N SER A 766 1.02 33.90 -26.61
CA SER A 766 -0.14 33.01 -26.46
C SER A 766 -0.06 32.22 -25.16
N VAL A 767 -1.16 32.04 -24.45
CA VAL A 767 -1.16 31.50 -23.06
C VAL A 767 -2.23 30.42 -22.87
N GLY A 768 -1.92 29.33 -22.17
CA GLY A 768 -2.86 28.24 -21.91
C GLY A 768 -4.09 28.73 -21.15
N ILE A 769 -3.87 29.25 -19.93
CA ILE A 769 -4.90 29.96 -19.15
C ILE A 769 -4.39 31.35 -18.81
N TYR A 770 -5.15 32.38 -19.17
CA TYR A 770 -4.84 33.76 -18.82
C TYR A 770 -6.00 34.40 -18.05
N LEU A 771 -5.80 34.56 -16.75
CA LEU A 771 -6.70 35.30 -15.88
C LEU A 771 -6.16 36.72 -15.68
N ARG A 772 -7.05 37.70 -15.80
CA ARG A 772 -6.73 39.10 -15.72
C ARG A 772 -7.79 39.86 -14.91
N ASN A 773 -7.36 40.79 -14.05
CA ASN A 773 -8.24 41.71 -13.33
C ASN A 773 -9.42 40.98 -12.64
N GLY A 774 -9.18 40.08 -11.69
CA GLY A 774 -10.24 39.26 -11.09
C GLY A 774 -9.85 38.63 -9.76
N GLU A 775 -10.83 38.09 -9.04
CA GLU A 775 -10.61 37.49 -7.72
C GLU A 775 -11.29 36.12 -7.49
N ASN A 776 -10.71 35.39 -6.52
CA ASN A 776 -11.24 34.13 -5.97
C ASN A 776 -11.41 33.00 -7.01
N HIS A 777 -10.53 32.92 -8.01
CA HIS A 777 -10.55 31.85 -9.01
C HIS A 777 -10.00 30.54 -8.45
N LEU A 778 -10.40 29.42 -9.07
CA LEU A 778 -9.86 28.08 -8.82
C LEU A 778 -9.38 27.48 -10.15
N ILE A 779 -8.11 27.11 -10.21
CA ILE A 779 -7.48 26.40 -11.33
C ILE A 779 -6.96 25.09 -10.73
N GLU A 780 -7.67 23.99 -10.96
CA GLU A 780 -7.46 22.72 -10.24
C GLU A 780 -7.38 21.53 -11.20
N ASN A 781 -6.39 20.66 -11.02
CA ASN A 781 -6.20 19.43 -11.81
C ASN A 781 -6.25 19.65 -13.34
N ASN A 782 -5.46 20.60 -13.86
CA ASN A 782 -5.36 20.86 -15.31
C ASN A 782 -4.01 20.41 -15.88
N GLU A 783 -4.02 19.86 -17.10
CA GLU A 783 -2.82 19.53 -17.89
C GLU A 783 -2.59 20.61 -18.95
N MET A 784 -1.44 21.30 -18.93
CA MET A 784 -1.07 22.30 -19.94
C MET A 784 0.23 21.89 -20.65
N VAL A 785 0.19 21.72 -21.97
CA VAL A 785 1.37 21.39 -22.79
C VAL A 785 1.55 22.41 -23.91
N ILE A 786 2.49 23.33 -23.73
CA ILE A 786 2.69 24.50 -24.59
C ILE A 786 3.95 24.33 -25.45
N ARG A 787 3.80 24.00 -26.73
CA ARG A 787 4.89 23.80 -27.71
C ARG A 787 4.92 24.94 -28.72
N GLY A 788 5.24 26.13 -28.23
CA GLY A 788 5.41 27.30 -29.10
C GLY A 788 6.72 27.34 -29.89
N SER A 789 6.90 28.43 -30.63
CA SER A 789 8.03 28.63 -31.51
C SER A 789 9.38 28.61 -30.79
N ASN A 790 10.43 28.20 -31.50
CA ASN A 790 11.82 28.34 -31.05
C ASN A 790 12.42 29.73 -31.38
N LEU A 791 11.60 30.71 -31.81
CA LEU A 791 12.04 32.08 -32.07
C LEU A 791 12.50 32.75 -30.77
N SER A 792 13.39 33.74 -30.89
CA SER A 792 14.05 34.40 -29.76
C SER A 792 13.13 35.19 -28.81
N ASP A 793 11.82 35.25 -29.10
CA ASP A 793 10.86 36.02 -28.33
C ASP A 793 9.48 35.37 -28.24
N SER A 794 9.40 34.03 -28.21
CA SER A 794 8.11 33.33 -28.31
C SER A 794 7.12 33.69 -27.21
N ARG A 795 7.57 33.89 -25.95
CA ARG A 795 6.75 34.39 -24.83
C ARG A 795 5.39 33.69 -24.67
N ASN A 796 5.31 32.40 -25.00
CA ASN A 796 4.10 31.61 -24.78
C ASN A 796 4.18 30.94 -23.41
N HIS A 797 3.16 31.13 -22.58
CA HIS A 797 3.17 30.74 -21.16
C HIS A 797 2.11 29.66 -20.87
N GLY A 798 2.30 28.87 -19.81
CA GLY A 798 1.29 27.92 -19.34
C GLY A 798 0.11 28.65 -18.69
N LEU A 799 0.32 29.12 -17.46
CA LEU A 799 -0.64 29.89 -16.69
C LEU A 799 -0.14 31.32 -16.47
N LYS A 800 -1.01 32.31 -16.69
CA LYS A 800 -0.75 33.72 -16.37
C LYS A 800 -1.85 34.28 -15.49
N LEU A 801 -1.47 34.82 -14.35
CA LEU A 801 -2.33 35.57 -13.44
C LEU A 801 -1.86 37.03 -13.43
N LYS A 802 -2.66 37.94 -13.99
CA LYS A 802 -2.32 39.37 -14.08
C LYS A 802 -3.32 40.25 -13.34
N ASN A 803 -2.87 40.97 -12.33
CA ASN A 803 -3.76 41.75 -11.45
C ASN A 803 -4.86 40.86 -10.84
N VAL A 804 -4.49 39.67 -10.37
CA VAL A 804 -5.40 38.65 -9.82
C VAL A 804 -5.16 38.49 -8.32
N ILE A 805 -6.24 38.38 -7.53
CA ILE A 805 -6.14 38.25 -6.08
C ILE A 805 -6.89 37.02 -5.54
N ASN A 806 -6.45 36.53 -4.37
CA ASN A 806 -7.10 35.49 -3.57
C ASN A 806 -7.41 34.17 -4.33
N SER A 807 -6.65 33.83 -5.38
CA SER A 807 -6.96 32.71 -6.28
C SER A 807 -6.07 31.49 -6.03
N ASN A 808 -6.64 30.30 -6.22
CA ASN A 808 -5.99 29.02 -5.95
C ASN A 808 -5.61 28.30 -7.25
N VAL A 809 -4.38 27.80 -7.31
CA VAL A 809 -3.79 27.02 -8.41
C VAL A 809 -3.30 25.71 -7.79
N LEU A 810 -4.09 24.65 -7.91
CA LEU A 810 -3.94 23.38 -7.16
C LEU A 810 -3.73 22.19 -8.13
N ASN A 811 -2.78 21.30 -7.82
CA ASN A 811 -2.59 20.02 -8.52
C ASN A 811 -2.42 20.12 -10.06
N ASN A 812 -1.97 21.25 -10.62
CA ASN A 812 -1.86 21.40 -12.07
C ASN A 812 -0.51 20.87 -12.59
N THR A 813 -0.53 20.24 -13.76
CA THR A 813 0.67 19.85 -14.51
C THR A 813 0.89 20.81 -15.68
N ILE A 814 1.97 21.60 -15.62
CA ILE A 814 2.25 22.68 -16.58
C ILE A 814 3.61 22.45 -17.23
N ASN A 815 3.63 22.13 -18.53
CA ASN A 815 4.82 21.86 -19.31
C ASN A 815 4.97 22.86 -20.47
N VAL A 816 6.03 23.68 -20.44
CA VAL A 816 6.27 24.76 -21.43
C VAL A 816 7.59 24.54 -22.17
N LEU A 817 7.47 24.34 -23.47
CA LEU A 817 8.52 23.77 -24.33
C LEU A 817 9.08 24.76 -25.37
N ASN A 818 8.81 26.06 -25.19
CA ASN A 818 9.28 27.16 -26.06
C ASN A 818 10.19 28.17 -25.34
N LYS A 819 10.99 28.92 -26.11
CA LYS A 819 11.87 29.98 -25.57
C LYS A 819 11.05 31.11 -24.93
N LYS A 820 11.58 31.67 -23.83
CA LYS A 820 10.88 32.64 -22.97
C LYS A 820 9.49 32.21 -22.48
N GLY A 821 9.22 30.91 -22.50
CA GLY A 821 7.96 30.38 -22.00
C GLY A 821 8.03 30.13 -20.51
N TYR A 822 7.04 30.63 -19.77
CA TYR A 822 7.01 30.53 -18.31
C TYR A 822 5.92 29.54 -17.91
N GLY A 823 6.20 28.69 -16.92
CA GLY A 823 5.22 27.76 -16.37
C GLY A 823 4.05 28.52 -15.75
N VAL A 824 4.33 29.24 -14.66
CA VAL A 824 3.37 30.16 -14.02
C VAL A 824 3.94 31.58 -13.97
N TYR A 825 3.13 32.56 -14.34
CA TYR A 825 3.51 33.97 -14.39
C TYR A 825 2.53 34.83 -13.60
N LEU A 826 2.99 35.35 -12.45
CA LEU A 826 2.29 36.30 -11.60
C LEU A 826 2.74 37.72 -11.95
N GLU A 827 1.89 38.53 -12.56
CA GLU A 827 2.21 39.88 -13.04
C GLU A 827 1.31 40.95 -12.41
N SER A 828 1.87 41.90 -11.67
CA SER A 828 1.16 43.14 -11.30
C SER A 828 1.60 44.31 -12.17
N SER A 829 0.63 45.11 -12.64
CA SER A 829 0.92 46.23 -13.55
C SER A 829 -0.03 47.42 -13.41
N ASN A 830 0.42 48.59 -13.85
CA ASN A 830 -0.40 49.80 -14.03
C ASN A 830 -1.03 50.33 -12.73
N GLY A 831 -0.40 50.10 -11.58
CA GLY A 831 -0.91 50.47 -10.25
C GLY A 831 -1.78 49.41 -9.57
N GLU A 832 -2.11 48.32 -10.26
CA GLU A 832 -2.96 47.24 -9.76
C GLU A 832 -2.19 46.19 -8.94
N ILE A 833 -2.93 45.33 -8.23
CA ILE A 833 -2.40 44.37 -7.25
C ILE A 833 -2.53 42.92 -7.74
N THR A 834 -1.52 42.09 -7.48
CA THR A 834 -1.59 40.62 -7.59
C THR A 834 -1.18 40.01 -6.25
N SER A 835 -2.12 39.45 -5.48
CA SER A 835 -1.84 39.08 -4.09
C SER A 835 -2.66 37.92 -3.54
N ASN A 836 -2.16 37.31 -2.45
CA ASN A 836 -2.81 36.19 -1.75
C ASN A 836 -3.13 34.97 -2.64
N ASN A 837 -2.45 34.82 -3.79
CA ASN A 837 -2.64 33.68 -4.67
C ASN A 837 -1.87 32.48 -4.12
N LYS A 838 -2.49 31.30 -4.16
CA LYS A 838 -1.90 30.06 -3.65
C LYS A 838 -1.59 29.13 -4.81
N LEU A 839 -0.32 28.74 -4.95
CA LEU A 839 0.16 27.73 -5.88
C LEU A 839 0.53 26.51 -5.02
N ILE A 840 -0.31 25.47 -5.02
CA ILE A 840 -0.14 24.29 -4.16
C ILE A 840 -0.02 23.02 -5.02
N ASN A 841 0.98 22.19 -4.73
CA ASN A 841 1.16 20.85 -5.31
C ASN A 841 1.18 20.80 -6.86
N ASN A 842 1.63 21.86 -7.52
CA ASN A 842 1.72 21.89 -8.98
C ASN A 842 3.05 21.28 -9.46
N THR A 843 3.00 20.57 -10.58
CA THR A 843 4.18 20.13 -11.33
C THR A 843 4.45 21.10 -12.47
N ILE A 844 5.58 21.79 -12.44
CA ILE A 844 5.94 22.85 -13.39
C ILE A 844 7.26 22.50 -14.08
N VAL A 845 7.22 22.39 -15.40
CA VAL A 845 8.37 22.01 -16.23
C VAL A 845 8.60 23.02 -17.36
N THR A 846 9.84 23.51 -17.52
CA THR A 846 10.23 24.32 -18.69
C THR A 846 11.53 23.85 -19.34
N SER A 847 11.57 23.72 -20.67
CA SER A 847 12.67 23.02 -21.36
C SER A 847 13.60 23.87 -22.25
N LYS A 848 13.26 25.15 -22.52
CA LYS A 848 14.00 26.01 -23.45
C LYS A 848 14.53 27.28 -22.81
N ASP A 849 15.44 27.93 -23.52
CA ASP A 849 16.18 29.11 -23.03
C ASP A 849 15.26 30.24 -22.56
N SER A 850 15.66 30.85 -21.43
CA SER A 850 14.94 31.91 -20.71
C SER A 850 13.53 31.51 -20.29
N GLY A 851 13.22 30.22 -20.19
CA GLY A 851 11.92 29.73 -19.74
C GLY A 851 11.91 29.46 -18.24
N TYR A 852 11.22 30.26 -17.46
CA TYR A 852 11.19 30.17 -15.99
C TYR A 852 10.09 29.23 -15.49
N GLY A 853 10.33 28.51 -14.39
CA GLY A 853 9.29 27.72 -13.73
C GLY A 853 8.18 28.63 -13.20
N ILE A 854 8.52 29.47 -12.21
CA ILE A 854 7.64 30.54 -11.71
C ILE A 854 8.31 31.90 -11.93
N TYR A 855 7.55 32.88 -12.43
CA TYR A 855 7.97 34.28 -12.51
C TYR A 855 6.99 35.18 -11.76
N ILE A 856 7.50 35.93 -10.77
CA ILE A 856 6.75 36.95 -10.03
C ILE A 856 7.31 38.33 -10.40
N TRP A 857 6.49 39.17 -11.03
CA TRP A 857 6.93 40.47 -11.54
C TRP A 857 5.98 41.61 -11.21
N GLY A 858 6.56 42.73 -10.75
CA GLY A 858 5.87 44.02 -10.63
C GLY A 858 6.43 45.03 -11.63
N VAL A 859 5.55 45.63 -12.42
CA VAL A 859 5.86 46.68 -13.42
C VAL A 859 4.89 47.86 -13.35
N ASN A 860 5.29 49.01 -13.92
CA ASN A 860 4.42 50.19 -14.08
C ASN A 860 3.65 50.60 -12.80
N GLY A 861 4.26 50.46 -11.63
CA GLY A 861 3.65 50.81 -10.33
C GLY A 861 2.75 49.74 -9.71
N GLY A 862 2.58 48.56 -10.34
CA GLY A 862 1.84 47.44 -9.74
C GLY A 862 2.50 46.85 -8.48
N VAL A 863 1.72 46.11 -7.69
CA VAL A 863 2.14 45.47 -6.44
C VAL A 863 1.91 43.95 -6.49
N SER A 864 2.95 43.14 -6.29
CA SER A 864 2.84 41.67 -6.16
C SER A 864 3.27 41.20 -4.77
N GLU A 865 2.33 40.72 -3.95
CA GLU A 865 2.63 40.37 -2.55
C GLU A 865 1.78 39.25 -1.93
N TYR A 866 2.27 38.62 -0.85
CA TYR A 866 1.57 37.59 -0.09
C TYR A 866 1.13 36.34 -0.90
N SER A 867 1.78 36.05 -2.03
CA SER A 867 1.53 34.78 -2.71
C SER A 867 2.17 33.63 -1.92
N THR A 868 1.48 32.50 -1.83
CA THR A 868 1.96 31.27 -1.16
C THR A 868 2.25 30.22 -2.22
N ILE A 869 3.46 29.68 -2.23
CA ILE A 869 3.93 28.65 -3.15
C ILE A 869 4.32 27.45 -2.26
N LEU A 870 3.47 26.43 -2.21
CA LEU A 870 3.56 25.30 -1.27
C LEU A 870 3.63 23.96 -2.02
N GLY A 871 4.58 23.07 -1.69
CA GLY A 871 4.57 21.68 -2.17
C GLY A 871 4.78 21.49 -3.68
N ASN A 872 5.26 22.49 -4.42
CA ASN A 872 5.36 22.42 -5.88
C ASN A 872 6.68 21.75 -6.31
N MET A 873 6.61 20.95 -7.38
CA MET A 873 7.78 20.43 -8.10
C MET A 873 8.08 21.33 -9.31
N ILE A 874 9.26 21.95 -9.32
CA ILE A 874 9.68 22.91 -10.35
C ILE A 874 10.99 22.43 -10.99
N LYS A 875 10.97 22.15 -12.31
CA LYS A 875 12.12 21.65 -13.08
C LYS A 875 12.39 22.49 -14.32
N THR A 876 13.60 23.01 -14.49
CA THR A 876 13.98 23.83 -15.66
C THR A 876 15.27 23.36 -16.34
N TYR A 877 15.25 23.26 -17.68
CA TYR A 877 16.37 22.66 -18.44
C TYR A 877 17.10 23.61 -19.41
N GLY A 878 16.47 24.73 -19.80
CA GLY A 878 17.02 25.66 -20.79
C GLY A 878 18.11 26.60 -20.24
N SER A 879 18.86 27.28 -21.11
CA SER A 879 19.87 28.27 -20.66
C SER A 879 19.21 29.57 -20.19
N THR A 880 19.73 30.21 -19.15
CA THR A 880 19.11 31.35 -18.46
C THR A 880 17.71 31.08 -17.93
N SER A 881 17.38 29.82 -17.60
CA SER A 881 16.03 29.38 -17.21
C SER A 881 15.94 29.15 -15.70
N TYR A 882 15.71 30.21 -14.92
CA TYR A 882 15.60 30.11 -13.45
C TYR A 882 14.41 29.24 -13.02
N GLY A 883 14.57 28.50 -11.92
CA GLY A 883 13.47 27.76 -11.29
C GLY A 883 12.38 28.72 -10.82
N VAL A 884 12.76 29.70 -10.01
CA VAL A 884 11.92 30.85 -9.65
C VAL A 884 12.68 32.15 -9.88
N LEU A 885 12.02 33.11 -10.54
CA LEU A 885 12.48 34.49 -10.64
C LEU A 885 11.48 35.42 -9.93
N ILE A 886 11.99 36.25 -9.00
CA ILE A 886 11.22 37.29 -8.32
C ILE A 886 11.85 38.64 -8.66
N GLN A 887 11.12 39.49 -9.38
CA GLN A 887 11.67 40.75 -9.92
C GLN A 887 10.75 41.95 -9.64
N GLN A 888 11.36 43.05 -9.20
CA GLN A 888 10.69 44.34 -9.03
C GLN A 888 11.27 45.39 -9.99
N SER A 889 10.40 46.11 -10.69
CA SER A 889 10.77 47.25 -11.55
C SER A 889 10.27 48.55 -10.92
N THR A 890 11.13 49.48 -10.54
CA THR A 890 10.67 50.77 -9.97
C THR A 890 9.69 51.49 -10.92
N PRO A 891 8.54 52.00 -10.44
CA PRO A 891 8.17 52.22 -9.03
C PRO A 891 7.30 51.11 -8.38
N SER A 892 7.24 49.90 -8.96
CA SER A 892 6.48 48.76 -8.42
C SER A 892 7.04 48.20 -7.12
N LEU A 893 6.24 47.36 -6.46
CA LEU A 893 6.60 46.60 -5.26
C LEU A 893 6.42 45.09 -5.50
N VAL A 894 7.41 44.27 -5.13
CA VAL A 894 7.26 42.81 -5.06
C VAL A 894 7.85 42.33 -3.74
N ARG A 895 7.03 41.72 -2.87
CA ARG A 895 7.45 41.40 -1.50
C ARG A 895 6.57 40.39 -0.78
N ASN A 896 7.00 39.94 0.41
CA ASN A 896 6.18 39.19 1.36
C ASN A 896 5.62 37.86 0.81
N ASN A 897 6.27 37.22 -0.17
CA ASN A 897 5.83 35.93 -0.71
C ASN A 897 6.41 34.77 0.10
N LEU A 898 5.62 33.72 0.31
CA LEU A 898 5.99 32.52 1.05
C LEU A 898 6.24 31.36 0.07
N PHE A 899 7.39 30.70 0.21
CA PHE A 899 7.75 29.47 -0.46
C PHE A 899 8.00 28.39 0.61
N GLU A 900 7.23 27.31 0.58
CA GLU A 900 7.28 26.24 1.57
C GLU A 900 7.24 24.85 0.92
N ASN A 901 8.02 23.90 1.42
CA ASN A 901 8.02 22.49 0.98
C ASN A 901 8.18 22.29 -0.54
N ASN A 902 8.84 23.21 -1.27
CA ASN A 902 8.97 23.09 -2.73
C ASN A 902 10.25 22.34 -3.11
N PHE A 903 10.18 21.55 -4.19
CA PHE A 903 11.34 20.97 -4.85
C PHE A 903 11.67 21.76 -6.12
N ILE A 904 12.85 22.38 -6.17
CA ILE A 904 13.26 23.29 -7.23
C ILE A 904 14.60 22.83 -7.79
N SER A 905 14.63 22.48 -9.08
CA SER A 905 15.85 21.97 -9.74
C SER A 905 16.06 22.59 -11.12
N THR A 906 17.32 22.92 -11.43
CA THR A 906 17.69 23.53 -12.71
C THR A 906 18.95 22.89 -13.31
N SER A 907 19.02 22.85 -14.65
CA SER A 907 20.12 22.17 -15.35
C SER A 907 20.68 22.85 -16.59
N GLY A 908 20.24 24.06 -16.91
CA GLY A 908 20.80 24.85 -18.01
C GLY A 908 21.91 25.79 -17.57
N ALA A 909 22.74 26.26 -18.51
CA ALA A 909 23.78 27.25 -18.19
C ALA A 909 23.17 28.60 -17.78
N ASN A 910 23.80 29.32 -16.85
CA ASN A 910 23.33 30.62 -16.33
C ASN A 910 21.95 30.57 -15.64
N SER A 911 21.57 29.44 -15.03
CA SER A 911 20.18 29.15 -14.62
C SER A 911 20.07 28.85 -13.12
N ASN A 912 20.10 29.87 -12.28
CA ASN A 912 19.93 29.74 -10.83
C ASN A 912 18.63 29.04 -10.41
N GLY A 913 18.64 28.32 -9.30
CA GLY A 913 17.43 27.75 -8.68
C GLY A 913 16.43 28.84 -8.32
N ILE A 914 16.87 29.79 -7.49
CA ILE A 914 16.16 31.01 -7.13
C ILE A 914 16.94 32.23 -7.62
N LYS A 915 16.25 33.20 -8.21
CA LYS A 915 16.79 34.52 -8.52
C LYS A 915 15.90 35.65 -8.01
N ILE A 916 16.49 36.58 -7.26
CA ILE A 916 15.79 37.74 -6.68
C ILE A 916 16.42 39.04 -7.20
N ILE A 917 15.56 39.94 -7.70
CA ILE A 917 15.94 41.25 -8.25
C ILE A 917 15.04 42.34 -7.66
N SER A 918 15.61 43.15 -6.77
CA SER A 918 15.02 44.33 -6.11
C SER A 918 13.78 44.05 -5.25
N SER A 919 13.49 42.79 -4.94
CA SER A 919 12.34 42.35 -4.14
C SER A 919 12.75 42.09 -2.68
N GLN A 920 11.79 42.23 -1.75
CA GLN A 920 12.06 42.26 -0.31
C GLN A 920 11.15 41.30 0.46
N ASN A 921 11.54 40.90 1.67
CA ASN A 921 10.68 40.15 2.60
C ASN A 921 10.14 38.79 2.05
N ASN A 922 10.79 38.16 1.08
CA ASN A 922 10.37 36.83 0.63
C ASN A 922 10.90 35.77 1.61
N PHE A 923 10.07 34.78 1.93
CA PHE A 923 10.36 33.78 2.94
C PHE A 923 10.34 32.39 2.31
N PHE A 924 11.49 31.73 2.31
CA PHE A 924 11.68 30.36 1.86
C PHE A 924 11.88 29.51 3.12
N LYS A 925 11.02 28.48 3.30
CA LYS A 925 11.21 27.45 4.32
C LYS A 925 11.07 26.04 3.77
N ASN A 926 11.74 25.08 4.42
CA ASN A 926 11.56 23.64 4.21
C ASN A 926 11.67 23.17 2.74
N SER A 927 12.33 23.95 1.89
CA SER A 927 12.36 23.74 0.44
C SER A 927 13.72 23.15 0.04
N ASN A 928 13.76 22.42 -1.07
CA ASN A 928 14.99 21.90 -1.67
C ASN A 928 15.27 22.65 -2.97
N ILE A 929 16.43 23.28 -3.08
CA ILE A 929 16.83 24.12 -4.22
C ILE A 929 18.16 23.59 -4.74
N SER A 930 18.21 23.28 -6.04
CA SER A 930 19.41 22.78 -6.70
C SER A 930 19.58 23.34 -8.12
N SER A 931 20.83 23.58 -8.50
CA SER A 931 21.27 24.06 -9.79
C SER A 931 22.59 23.40 -10.17
N SER A 932 22.56 22.59 -11.24
CA SER A 932 23.74 21.82 -11.64
C SER A 932 24.80 22.61 -12.42
N LYS A 933 24.57 23.91 -12.72
CA LYS A 933 25.43 24.72 -13.62
C LYS A 933 25.54 26.21 -13.29
N ASP A 934 24.92 26.68 -12.20
CA ASP A 934 24.98 28.05 -11.68
C ASP A 934 24.63 27.98 -10.19
N ASN A 935 24.63 29.11 -9.48
CA ASN A 935 24.31 29.19 -8.06
C ASN A 935 22.86 28.77 -7.78
N ASP A 936 22.63 27.96 -6.75
CA ASP A 936 21.30 27.59 -6.28
C ASP A 936 20.47 28.83 -5.93
N VAL A 937 21.08 29.81 -5.25
CA VAL A 937 20.43 31.07 -4.85
C VAL A 937 21.23 32.29 -5.32
N LEU A 938 20.60 33.17 -6.12
CA LEU A 938 21.16 34.45 -6.53
C LEU A 938 20.27 35.63 -6.11
N ILE A 939 20.79 36.51 -5.25
CA ILE A 939 20.18 37.82 -4.97
C ILE A 939 21.00 38.91 -5.67
N SER A 940 20.44 39.48 -6.72
CA SER A 940 21.06 40.59 -7.46
C SER A 940 20.89 41.93 -6.73
N SER A 941 19.73 42.13 -6.12
CA SER A 941 19.31 43.29 -5.34
C SER A 941 18.06 42.90 -4.51
N GLY A 942 17.79 43.60 -3.41
CA GLY A 942 16.66 43.30 -2.52
C GLY A 942 17.09 42.89 -1.11
N THR A 943 16.22 42.99 -0.11
CA THR A 943 16.63 42.89 1.32
C THR A 943 15.63 42.10 2.14
N ASN A 944 16.09 41.54 3.25
CA ASN A 944 15.25 40.80 4.22
C ASN A 944 14.59 39.57 3.59
N ASN A 945 15.29 38.86 2.70
CA ASN A 945 14.83 37.58 2.15
C ASN A 945 15.39 36.46 3.02
N THR A 946 14.53 35.58 3.54
CA THR A 946 14.90 34.58 4.55
C THR A 946 14.82 33.17 3.97
N PHE A 947 15.80 32.34 4.30
CA PHE A 947 15.95 30.94 3.89
C PHE A 947 16.14 30.08 5.14
N LEU A 948 15.03 29.64 5.71
CA LEU A 948 14.92 28.88 6.96
C LEU A 948 14.81 27.38 6.65
N ASN A 949 15.68 26.52 7.19
CA ASN A 949 15.63 25.07 6.93
C ASN A 949 15.48 24.71 5.44
N THR A 950 16.21 25.41 4.57
CA THR A 950 16.09 25.27 3.12
C THR A 950 17.39 24.70 2.56
N SER A 951 17.30 23.58 1.85
CA SER A 951 18.49 22.89 1.32
C SER A 951 18.98 23.57 0.05
N TYR A 952 20.24 23.98 0.05
CA TYR A 952 21.03 24.43 -1.10
C TYR A 952 22.52 24.40 -0.75
N ILE A 953 23.38 24.42 -1.77
CA ILE A 953 24.84 24.32 -1.68
C ILE A 953 25.49 25.71 -1.79
N ASP A 954 25.12 26.52 -2.78
CA ASP A 954 25.79 27.79 -3.06
C ASP A 954 24.86 29.01 -3.23
N GLU A 955 25.37 30.16 -2.78
CA GLU A 955 24.66 31.44 -2.80
C GLU A 955 25.55 32.58 -3.30
N LEU A 956 24.97 33.48 -4.10
CA LEU A 956 25.62 34.70 -4.57
C LEU A 956 24.74 35.91 -4.29
N ILE A 957 25.28 36.87 -3.53
CA ILE A 957 24.60 38.11 -3.16
C ILE A 957 25.38 39.29 -3.75
N SER A 958 24.94 39.81 -4.90
CA SER A 958 25.64 40.89 -5.62
C SER A 958 25.40 42.27 -4.99
N SER A 959 24.15 42.52 -4.60
CA SER A 959 23.75 43.63 -3.74
C SER A 959 22.48 43.20 -3.00
N GLY A 960 22.23 43.74 -1.80
CA GLY A 960 21.09 43.31 -0.99
C GLY A 960 21.46 42.30 0.11
N SER A 961 20.47 41.56 0.63
CA SER A 961 20.65 40.65 1.75
C SER A 961 19.82 39.36 1.74
N LEU A 962 20.44 38.31 2.28
CA LEU A 962 19.87 37.00 2.61
C LEU A 962 20.02 36.72 4.11
N ILE A 963 18.98 36.19 4.75
CA ILE A 963 19.00 35.68 6.13
C ILE A 963 18.95 34.14 6.07
N ARG A 964 20.00 33.48 6.53
CA ARG A 964 20.08 32.02 6.64
C ARG A 964 19.65 31.61 8.05
N GLY A 965 18.79 30.61 8.19
CA GLY A 965 18.34 30.16 9.51
C GLY A 965 17.91 28.70 9.58
N TRP A 966 17.71 28.22 10.81
CA TRP A 966 17.39 26.85 11.16
C TRP A 966 16.39 26.78 12.31
N TYR A 967 15.80 25.60 12.52
CA TYR A 967 14.95 25.33 13.67
C TYR A 967 15.75 24.92 14.90
N LEU A 968 15.34 25.44 16.06
CA LEU A 968 15.76 25.00 17.38
C LEU A 968 14.55 24.47 18.14
N ASN A 969 14.58 23.19 18.50
CA ASN A 969 13.66 22.58 19.46
C ASN A 969 14.38 22.44 20.81
N VAL A 970 13.68 22.71 21.91
CA VAL A 970 14.22 22.52 23.26
C VAL A 970 13.22 21.77 24.13
N TYR A 971 13.68 20.67 24.69
CA TYR A 971 12.99 19.83 25.67
C TYR A 971 13.66 19.96 27.04
N VAL A 972 12.86 19.99 28.10
CA VAL A 972 13.30 20.13 29.49
C VAL A 972 12.63 19.09 30.38
N ASN A 973 13.43 18.21 30.97
CA ASN A 973 13.00 17.25 31.99
C ASN A 973 13.71 17.51 33.33
N ASN A 974 13.31 16.79 34.37
CA ASN A 974 14.06 16.71 35.62
C ASN A 974 14.87 15.41 35.69
N SER A 975 15.75 15.29 36.69
CA SER A 975 16.62 14.13 36.87
C SER A 975 15.92 12.80 37.15
N VAL A 976 14.61 12.81 37.42
CA VAL A 976 13.76 11.61 37.53
C VAL A 976 13.01 11.34 36.20
N GLY A 977 13.45 11.95 35.10
CA GLY A 977 12.90 11.77 33.75
C GLY A 977 11.58 12.50 33.46
N ASN A 978 10.99 13.20 34.44
CA ASN A 978 9.68 13.83 34.26
C ASN A 978 9.76 15.17 33.52
N ASN A 979 8.80 15.42 32.63
CA ASN A 979 8.65 16.67 31.89
C ASN A 979 8.52 17.88 32.83
N THR A 980 9.41 18.87 32.70
CA THR A 980 9.41 20.03 33.60
C THR A 980 8.58 21.17 33.01
N ILE A 981 7.28 21.17 33.31
CA ILE A 981 6.34 22.23 32.89
C ILE A 981 6.70 23.60 33.47
N GLY A 982 6.61 24.65 32.64
CA GLY A 982 6.81 26.04 33.02
C GLY A 982 8.23 26.39 33.47
N ALA A 983 9.25 25.73 32.93
CA ALA A 983 10.65 26.18 32.97
C ALA A 983 10.83 27.26 31.89
N ASN A 984 11.54 28.34 32.21
CA ASN A 984 11.79 29.42 31.27
C ASN A 984 13.06 29.15 30.47
N VAL A 985 12.91 28.82 29.19
CA VAL A 985 14.00 28.66 28.22
C VAL A 985 14.18 29.98 27.48
N SER A 986 15.39 30.54 27.50
CA SER A 986 15.74 31.76 26.78
C SER A 986 16.97 31.57 25.90
N GLY A 987 16.98 32.21 24.73
CA GLY A 987 18.09 32.12 23.78
C GLY A 987 18.63 33.50 23.41
N SER A 988 19.95 33.66 23.54
CA SER A 988 20.68 34.87 23.13
C SER A 988 21.69 34.60 22.05
N ASP A 989 21.83 35.52 21.09
CA ASP A 989 22.80 35.44 19.99
C ASP A 989 24.25 35.65 20.47
N VAL A 990 25.21 35.50 19.56
CA VAL A 990 26.65 35.72 19.83
C VAL A 990 27.00 37.16 20.24
N PHE A 991 26.11 38.13 20.02
CA PHE A 991 26.26 39.52 20.45
C PHE A 991 25.64 39.80 21.83
N GLY A 992 24.98 38.80 22.43
CA GLY A 992 24.26 38.92 23.70
C GLY A 992 22.88 39.56 23.58
N SER A 993 22.33 39.68 22.37
CA SER A 993 20.93 40.05 22.15
C SER A 993 20.02 38.90 22.55
N LEU A 994 18.88 39.17 23.18
CA LEU A 994 17.88 38.16 23.52
C LEU A 994 16.90 37.99 22.35
N ASP A 995 16.89 36.81 21.73
CA ASP A 995 16.02 36.50 20.59
C ASP A 995 14.67 35.91 21.04
N PHE A 996 14.66 35.09 22.10
CA PHE A 996 13.41 34.56 22.68
C PHE A 996 13.53 34.24 24.17
N SER A 997 12.38 34.19 24.85
CA SER A 997 12.22 33.61 26.19
C SER A 997 10.81 33.03 26.29
N GLU A 998 10.69 31.72 26.51
CA GLU A 998 9.41 30.99 26.55
C GLU A 998 9.33 30.08 27.77
N LEU A 999 8.11 29.75 28.18
CA LEU A 999 7.85 28.72 29.17
C LEU A 999 7.60 27.37 28.48
N THR A 1000 8.12 26.30 29.07
CA THR A 1000 7.79 24.94 28.65
C THR A 1000 6.34 24.55 28.96
N ASP A 1001 5.75 23.73 28.11
CA ASP A 1001 4.42 23.14 28.26
C ASP A 1001 4.41 21.88 29.16
N SER A 1002 3.29 21.16 29.19
CA SER A 1002 3.15 19.89 29.92
C SER A 1002 4.07 18.78 29.43
N ASN A 1003 4.54 18.88 28.18
CA ASN A 1003 5.45 17.93 27.57
C ASN A 1003 6.91 18.36 27.76
N GLY A 1004 7.16 19.41 28.54
CA GLY A 1004 8.51 19.93 28.80
C GLY A 1004 9.12 20.66 27.61
N GLN A 1005 8.35 20.94 26.56
CA GLN A 1005 8.84 21.54 25.31
C GLN A 1005 8.50 23.03 25.23
N ILE A 1006 9.30 23.80 24.49
CA ILE A 1006 8.91 25.14 24.03
C ILE A 1006 8.49 25.10 22.56
N PRO A 1007 7.66 26.05 22.08
CA PRO A 1007 7.39 26.19 20.65
C PRO A 1007 8.67 26.38 19.84
N THR A 1008 8.86 25.58 18.79
CA THR A 1008 10.02 25.58 17.89
C THR A 1008 10.44 27.00 17.50
N LYS A 1009 11.73 27.30 17.65
CA LYS A 1009 12.29 28.62 17.34
C LYS A 1009 12.97 28.63 15.98
N SER A 1010 12.69 29.69 15.22
CA SER A 1010 13.34 29.98 13.93
C SER A 1010 14.44 31.01 14.19
N LEU A 1011 15.71 30.60 14.07
CA LEU A 1011 16.86 31.42 14.46
C LEU A 1011 17.84 31.56 13.28
N ALA A 1012 18.59 32.66 13.24
CA ALA A 1012 19.52 32.94 12.15
C ALA A 1012 20.88 32.29 12.39
N GLU A 1013 21.41 31.56 11.40
CA GLU A 1013 22.82 31.17 11.40
C GLU A 1013 23.68 32.39 11.05
N TYR A 1014 23.37 33.03 9.92
CA TYR A 1014 24.03 34.22 9.44
C TYR A 1014 23.12 35.12 8.59
N ILE A 1015 23.51 36.38 8.47
CA ILE A 1015 22.98 37.30 7.46
C ILE A 1015 24.09 37.61 6.46
N ASN A 1016 23.86 37.32 5.18
CA ASN A 1016 24.76 37.68 4.09
C ASN A 1016 24.31 39.01 3.49
N ASN A 1017 25.11 40.07 3.69
CA ASN A 1017 24.86 41.41 3.18
C ASN A 1017 25.88 41.75 2.08
N GLY A 1018 25.47 41.75 0.82
CA GLY A 1018 26.34 42.08 -0.32
C GLY A 1018 27.59 41.20 -0.44
N GLY A 1019 27.50 39.93 -0.04
CA GLY A 1019 28.61 38.97 -0.04
C GLY A 1019 29.33 38.83 1.30
N ALA A 1020 29.09 39.71 2.27
CA ALA A 1020 29.67 39.62 3.62
C ALA A 1020 28.71 38.90 4.58
N LYS A 1021 29.13 37.74 5.11
CA LYS A 1021 28.37 36.98 6.12
C LYS A 1021 28.68 37.45 7.53
N THR A 1022 27.66 37.83 8.28
CA THR A 1022 27.70 38.03 9.74
C THR A 1022 26.99 36.86 10.40
N TYR A 1023 27.72 36.03 11.15
CA TYR A 1023 27.17 34.91 11.89
C TYR A 1023 26.59 35.36 13.23
N TYR A 1024 25.43 34.79 13.60
CA TYR A 1024 24.72 35.02 14.87
C TYR A 1024 24.89 33.83 15.83
N THR A 1025 25.30 32.68 15.29
CA THR A 1025 25.70 31.49 16.03
C THR A 1025 27.14 31.62 16.58
N ASN A 1026 27.52 30.97 17.68
CA ASN A 1026 26.69 30.11 18.53
C ASN A 1026 25.76 30.91 19.44
N TYR A 1027 24.52 30.43 19.57
CA TYR A 1027 23.56 30.92 20.56
C TYR A 1027 23.92 30.43 21.97
N THR A 1028 23.52 31.17 22.99
CA THR A 1028 23.52 30.75 24.40
C THR A 1028 22.09 30.50 24.83
N ILE A 1029 21.74 29.23 25.09
CA ILE A 1029 20.42 28.81 25.53
C ILE A 1029 20.48 28.57 27.04
N ASN A 1030 19.64 29.28 27.80
CA ASN A 1030 19.55 29.17 29.25
C ASN A 1030 18.18 28.62 29.67
N VAL A 1031 18.14 27.80 30.71
CA VAL A 1031 16.91 27.26 31.29
C VAL A 1031 16.86 27.60 32.78
N THR A 1032 15.77 28.19 33.24
CA THR A 1032 15.57 28.56 34.65
C THR A 1032 14.21 28.09 35.16
N LYS A 1033 14.17 27.51 36.36
CA LYS A 1033 12.94 27.09 37.03
C LYS A 1033 13.08 27.28 38.53
N ALA A 1034 12.06 27.82 39.18
CA ALA A 1034 12.05 27.94 40.64
C ALA A 1034 12.14 26.55 41.30
N ASN A 1035 12.99 26.42 42.32
CA ASN A 1035 13.30 25.17 43.04
C ASN A 1035 14.14 24.16 42.26
N TYR A 1036 14.76 24.58 41.16
CA TYR A 1036 15.72 23.78 40.39
C TYR A 1036 16.99 24.60 40.15
N GLU A 1037 18.11 23.93 39.84
CA GLU A 1037 19.31 24.62 39.38
C GLU A 1037 19.13 25.19 37.95
N ASN A 1038 19.82 26.30 37.64
CA ASN A 1038 19.78 26.90 36.30
C ASN A 1038 20.75 26.17 35.37
N ALA A 1039 20.30 25.81 34.16
CA ALA A 1039 21.13 25.17 33.15
C ALA A 1039 21.44 26.12 31.97
N SER A 1040 22.54 25.88 31.26
CA SER A 1040 22.97 26.68 30.11
C SER A 1040 23.77 25.85 29.11
N GLN A 1041 23.54 26.02 27.81
CA GLN A 1041 24.24 25.32 26.73
C GLN A 1041 24.49 26.26 25.53
N SER A 1042 25.61 26.06 24.85
CA SER A 1042 25.90 26.74 23.57
C SER A 1042 25.34 25.94 22.40
N ALA A 1043 24.60 26.61 21.51
CA ALA A 1043 23.91 26.01 20.38
C ALA A 1043 24.50 26.52 19.05
N ASN A 1044 25.17 25.64 18.30
CA ASN A 1044 25.70 25.94 16.98
C ASN A 1044 24.69 25.52 15.90
N LEU A 1045 24.00 26.49 15.32
CA LEU A 1045 22.92 26.27 14.35
C LEU A 1045 23.48 26.28 12.92
N THR A 1046 24.01 25.15 12.48
CA THR A 1046 24.41 24.88 11.08
C THR A 1046 23.43 23.97 10.34
N THR A 1047 22.50 23.38 11.10
CA THR A 1047 21.33 22.58 10.68
C THR A 1047 20.21 22.85 11.70
N ASN A 1048 19.05 22.23 11.53
CA ASN A 1048 18.11 22.10 12.65
C ASN A 1048 18.78 21.40 13.83
N LEU A 1049 18.38 21.77 15.05
CA LEU A 1049 18.98 21.29 16.29
C LEU A 1049 17.92 21.02 17.35
N ASN A 1050 18.01 19.86 17.99
CA ASN A 1050 17.22 19.49 19.15
C ASN A 1050 18.14 19.54 20.38
N LEU A 1051 17.73 20.26 21.43
CA LEU A 1051 18.45 20.31 22.71
C LEU A 1051 17.59 19.72 23.83
N ILE A 1052 18.25 19.02 24.75
CA ILE A 1052 17.64 18.43 25.94
C ILE A 1052 18.35 19.01 27.17
N PHE A 1053 17.56 19.53 28.11
CA PHE A 1053 18.04 20.01 29.40
C PHE A 1053 17.43 19.20 30.54
N THR A 1054 18.26 18.63 31.39
CA THR A 1054 17.83 17.97 32.62
C THR A 1054 18.10 18.89 33.81
N LEU A 1055 17.06 19.18 34.59
CA LEU A 1055 17.13 20.08 35.75
C LEU A 1055 17.15 19.29 37.07
N GLU A 1056 18.08 19.63 37.95
CA GLU A 1056 18.18 19.05 39.29
C GLU A 1056 17.31 19.80 40.31
N SER A 1057 16.57 19.06 41.13
CA SER A 1057 15.69 19.62 42.18
C SER A 1057 16.49 20.11 43.38
N THR A 1058 16.13 21.27 43.94
CA THR A 1058 16.75 21.83 45.14
C THR A 1058 15.89 21.69 46.40
N ILE A 1059 14.77 20.94 46.36
CA ILE A 1059 13.88 20.72 47.51
C ILE A 1059 13.87 19.25 47.92
N LEU A 1060 14.14 19.01 49.21
CA LEU A 1060 14.03 17.71 49.87
C LEU A 1060 12.69 17.58 50.60
N PRO A 1061 12.17 16.34 50.80
CA PRO A 1061 11.04 16.08 51.68
C PRO A 1061 11.31 16.51 53.13
N ASN A 1062 10.25 16.94 53.83
CA ASN A 1062 10.33 17.51 55.18
C ASN A 1062 9.53 16.74 56.23
N ASP A 1063 9.87 15.46 56.42
CA ASP A 1063 9.36 14.65 57.53
C ASP A 1063 9.65 15.28 58.89
N THR A 1064 8.64 15.27 59.77
CA THR A 1064 8.74 15.84 61.12
C THR A 1064 9.76 15.09 62.00
N TYR A 1065 9.95 13.78 61.79
CA TYR A 1065 10.99 12.98 62.44
C TYR A 1065 11.81 12.22 61.41
N LYS A 1066 13.13 12.26 61.56
CA LYS A 1066 14.10 11.68 60.62
C LYS A 1066 15.14 10.82 61.36
N PHE A 1067 15.37 9.61 60.89
CA PHE A 1067 16.45 8.73 61.34
C PHE A 1067 17.62 8.86 60.38
N TYR A 1068 18.69 9.55 60.81
CA TYR A 1068 19.86 9.81 59.97
C TYR A 1068 20.87 8.66 60.02
N ILE A 1069 21.27 8.19 58.83
CA ILE A 1069 22.41 7.30 58.61
C ILE A 1069 23.62 8.18 58.31
N LYS A 1070 24.75 7.83 58.93
CA LYS A 1070 25.97 8.65 58.90
C LYS A 1070 27.19 7.83 58.53
N ASP A 1071 28.13 8.47 57.83
CA ASP A 1071 29.45 7.91 57.57
C ASP A 1071 30.31 7.84 58.85
N SER A 1072 31.50 7.23 58.72
CA SER A 1072 32.47 7.12 59.82
C SER A 1072 33.07 8.47 60.29
N LEU A 1073 32.81 9.57 59.56
CA LEU A 1073 33.19 10.93 59.90
C LEU A 1073 32.05 11.71 60.59
N GLY A 1074 30.83 11.16 60.62
CA GLY A 1074 29.63 11.75 61.22
C GLY A 1074 28.77 12.59 60.28
N ASN A 1075 29.10 12.65 58.98
CA ASN A 1075 28.28 13.32 57.97
C ASN A 1075 27.03 12.49 57.68
N ASN A 1076 25.91 13.13 57.39
CA ASN A 1076 24.72 12.42 56.91
C ASN A 1076 24.98 11.87 55.50
N VAL A 1077 24.55 10.64 55.25
CA VAL A 1077 24.61 9.98 53.93
C VAL A 1077 23.27 9.39 53.48
N SER A 1078 22.33 9.26 54.42
CA SER A 1078 20.92 8.99 54.15
C SER A 1078 20.06 9.40 55.35
N TRP A 1079 18.75 9.55 55.18
CA TRP A 1079 17.80 9.43 56.29
C TRP A 1079 16.49 8.75 55.90
N PHE A 1080 15.84 8.15 56.91
CA PHE A 1080 14.50 7.57 56.83
C PHE A 1080 13.48 8.44 57.58
N GLY A 1081 12.33 8.70 56.96
CA GLY A 1081 11.34 9.68 57.41
C GLY A 1081 10.08 9.09 58.05
N SER A 1082 9.44 9.86 58.93
CA SER A 1082 8.18 9.50 59.61
C SER A 1082 6.94 9.42 58.71
N GLU A 1083 7.01 9.94 57.49
CA GLU A 1083 5.95 9.88 56.48
C GLU A 1083 6.25 8.80 55.42
N GLY A 1084 7.38 8.10 55.55
CA GLY A 1084 7.80 7.04 54.63
C GLY A 1084 8.79 7.49 53.54
N ASN A 1085 9.31 8.71 53.61
CA ASN A 1085 10.34 9.16 52.67
C ASN A 1085 11.70 8.56 53.02
N ILE A 1086 12.48 8.16 52.00
CA ILE A 1086 13.89 7.81 52.13
C ILE A 1086 14.69 8.78 51.28
N VAL A 1087 15.69 9.43 51.88
CA VAL A 1087 16.63 10.30 51.15
C VAL A 1087 18.01 9.67 51.18
N LEU A 1088 18.64 9.59 50.00
CA LEU A 1088 19.95 8.99 49.75
C LEU A 1088 20.89 10.06 49.21
N LYS A 1089 22.14 10.05 49.64
CA LYS A 1089 23.19 10.90 49.07
C LYS A 1089 23.73 10.32 47.75
N GLY A 1090 23.67 9.00 47.61
CA GLY A 1090 23.90 8.28 46.36
C GLY A 1090 22.59 7.76 45.77
N SER A 1091 22.65 6.61 45.11
CA SER A 1091 21.53 6.01 44.38
C SER A 1091 21.06 4.67 44.96
N CYS A 1092 19.91 4.17 44.50
CA CYS A 1092 19.43 2.83 44.83
C CYS A 1092 19.88 1.81 43.77
N PHE A 1093 20.41 0.68 44.22
CA PHE A 1093 20.90 -0.43 43.40
C PHE A 1093 20.32 -1.75 43.88
N ALA A 1094 20.14 -2.69 42.96
CA ALA A 1094 19.48 -3.97 43.24
C ALA A 1094 20.23 -5.17 42.65
N GLN A 1095 20.14 -6.31 43.33
CA GLN A 1095 20.64 -7.62 42.88
C GLN A 1095 22.11 -7.56 42.39
N SER A 1096 22.38 -7.94 41.15
CA SER A 1096 23.72 -8.00 40.54
C SER A 1096 24.38 -6.63 40.31
N THR A 1097 23.62 -5.53 40.41
CA THR A 1097 24.15 -4.16 40.28
C THR A 1097 24.75 -3.62 41.59
N CYS A 1098 24.65 -4.38 42.68
CA CYS A 1098 25.09 -3.92 43.99
C CYS A 1098 26.61 -3.71 44.12
N ILE A 1099 27.00 -2.49 44.50
CA ILE A 1099 28.40 -2.14 44.80
C ILE A 1099 28.80 -2.74 46.14
N THR A 1100 29.97 -3.36 46.24
CA THR A 1100 30.43 -4.08 47.44
C THR A 1100 30.37 -3.24 48.72
N ASN A 1101 29.76 -3.81 49.77
CA ASN A 1101 29.75 -3.27 51.14
C ASN A 1101 31.17 -2.86 51.58
N ASP A 1102 31.33 -1.59 51.93
CA ASP A 1102 32.61 -0.95 52.23
C ASP A 1102 33.20 -1.25 53.62
N GLY A 1103 32.52 -2.10 54.40
CA GLY A 1103 32.90 -2.43 55.79
C GLY A 1103 32.51 -1.36 56.82
N SER A 1104 31.85 -0.28 56.39
CA SER A 1104 31.31 0.79 57.24
C SER A 1104 29.82 1.07 57.01
N SER A 1105 29.17 0.22 56.20
CA SER A 1105 27.78 0.38 55.76
C SER A 1105 26.75 0.12 56.88
N PHE A 1106 25.60 0.79 56.81
CA PHE A 1106 24.43 0.47 57.64
C PHE A 1106 23.74 -0.78 57.06
N ILE A 1107 23.89 -1.93 57.72
CA ILE A 1107 23.42 -3.23 57.22
C ILE A 1107 22.00 -3.53 57.72
N ILE A 1108 21.14 -3.95 56.81
CA ILE A 1108 19.78 -4.44 57.03
C ILE A 1108 19.79 -5.94 56.73
N GLY A 1109 19.70 -6.77 57.77
CA GLY A 1109 19.69 -8.23 57.66
C GLY A 1109 18.36 -8.85 58.10
N ASN A 1110 18.15 -10.11 57.72
CA ASN A 1110 17.01 -10.93 58.15
C ASN A 1110 17.28 -11.65 59.49
N SER A 1111 16.33 -12.49 59.91
CA SER A 1111 16.40 -13.28 61.17
C SER A 1111 17.57 -14.28 61.28
N THR A 1112 18.33 -14.50 60.20
CA THR A 1112 19.51 -15.35 60.17
C THR A 1112 20.84 -14.57 60.07
N ASP A 1113 20.81 -13.25 60.31
CA ASP A 1113 21.93 -12.32 60.18
C ASP A 1113 22.55 -12.28 58.76
N THR A 1114 21.83 -12.75 57.73
CA THR A 1114 22.25 -12.54 56.33
C THR A 1114 21.76 -11.19 55.85
N THR A 1115 22.63 -10.45 55.15
CA THR A 1115 22.27 -9.18 54.52
C THR A 1115 21.09 -9.37 53.55
N THR A 1116 20.21 -8.37 53.56
CA THR A 1116 19.11 -8.22 52.60
C THR A 1116 19.20 -6.87 51.90
N ALA A 1117 19.61 -5.83 52.64
CA ALA A 1117 19.97 -4.53 52.09
C ALA A 1117 21.08 -3.85 52.91
N PHE A 1118 21.73 -2.82 52.38
CA PHE A 1118 22.62 -1.95 53.15
C PHE A 1118 22.73 -0.54 52.56
N ILE A 1119 23.12 0.44 53.37
CA ILE A 1119 23.47 1.79 52.89
C ILE A 1119 24.97 2.04 53.13
N ASN A 1120 25.72 2.35 52.06
CA ASN A 1120 27.17 2.53 52.12
C ASN A 1120 27.60 3.93 52.59
N SER A 1121 28.91 4.16 52.74
CA SER A 1121 29.47 5.44 53.22
C SER A 1121 29.41 6.60 52.23
N ILE A 1122 29.04 6.38 50.97
CA ILE A 1122 28.72 7.45 50.02
C ILE A 1122 27.22 7.75 49.94
N GLY A 1123 26.39 6.84 50.47
CA GLY A 1123 24.95 6.99 50.62
C GLY A 1123 24.12 6.25 49.59
N ASP A 1124 24.68 5.26 48.90
CA ASP A 1124 23.90 4.36 48.04
C ASP A 1124 23.13 3.34 48.89
N LEU A 1125 21.88 3.06 48.53
CA LEU A 1125 21.08 1.96 49.06
C LEU A 1125 21.23 0.75 48.15
N CYS A 1126 21.66 -0.37 48.71
CA CYS A 1126 21.81 -1.64 48.00
C CYS A 1126 20.80 -2.65 48.51
N ILE A 1127 20.03 -3.26 47.61
CA ILE A 1127 19.03 -4.29 47.91
C ILE A 1127 19.48 -5.59 47.24
N GLU A 1128 19.97 -6.55 48.02
CA GLU A 1128 20.68 -7.73 47.47
C GLU A 1128 19.75 -8.79 46.85
N LYS A 1129 18.44 -8.74 47.13
CA LYS A 1129 17.48 -9.81 46.76
C LYS A 1129 16.24 -9.34 46.00
N GLY A 1130 15.80 -8.10 46.20
CA GLY A 1130 14.60 -7.50 45.59
C GLY A 1130 14.94 -6.44 44.56
N ASP A 1131 14.13 -5.39 44.44
CA ASP A 1131 14.38 -4.23 43.57
C ASP A 1131 14.17 -2.88 44.31
N CYS A 1132 14.42 -1.77 43.62
CA CYS A 1132 14.28 -0.40 44.15
C CYS A 1132 12.89 0.22 43.86
N GLY A 1133 11.94 -0.55 43.33
CA GLY A 1133 10.57 -0.13 43.04
C GLY A 1133 9.68 -0.23 44.27
N ASP A 1134 8.86 0.79 44.49
CA ASP A 1134 7.82 0.78 45.54
C ASP A 1134 6.58 0.01 45.05
N LEU A 1135 6.60 -1.32 45.21
CA LEU A 1135 5.67 -2.25 44.54
C LEU A 1135 4.49 -2.74 45.40
N SER A 1136 4.18 -2.12 46.54
CA SER A 1136 3.08 -2.58 47.42
C SER A 1136 2.01 -1.50 47.68
N PRO A 1137 0.79 -1.63 47.09
CA PRO A 1137 -0.26 -0.59 47.11
C PRO A 1137 -0.82 -0.12 48.47
N ALA A 1138 -0.27 -0.55 49.63
CA ALA A 1138 -0.70 -0.07 50.95
C ALA A 1138 0.25 -0.34 52.15
N CYS A 1139 1.48 -0.85 51.98
CA CYS A 1139 2.38 -1.33 53.06
C CYS A 1139 1.71 -2.15 54.20
N ASN A 1140 0.65 -2.91 53.89
CA ASN A 1140 -0.37 -3.25 54.89
C ASN A 1140 -0.04 -4.44 55.83
N ASN A 1141 0.94 -5.29 55.49
CA ASN A 1141 1.50 -6.31 56.40
C ASN A 1141 2.90 -6.74 55.90
N PRO A 1142 4.00 -6.28 56.52
CA PRO A 1142 5.32 -6.83 56.26
C PRO A 1142 5.43 -8.30 56.70
N SER A 1143 6.31 -9.05 56.06
CA SER A 1143 6.67 -10.42 56.47
C SER A 1143 7.34 -10.43 57.86
N ASN A 1144 7.37 -11.59 58.53
CA ASN A 1144 7.79 -11.72 59.94
C ASN A 1144 9.25 -11.26 60.22
N ASP A 1145 10.08 -11.11 59.18
CA ASP A 1145 11.51 -10.78 59.27
C ASP A 1145 11.90 -9.46 58.56
N ALA A 1146 10.93 -8.59 58.25
CA ALA A 1146 11.19 -7.31 57.57
C ALA A 1146 11.83 -6.24 58.49
N PHE A 1147 12.64 -5.36 57.90
CA PHE A 1147 13.06 -4.11 58.52
C PHE A 1147 11.96 -3.06 58.34
N ILE A 1148 11.37 -2.58 59.44
CA ILE A 1148 10.14 -1.78 59.42
C ILE A 1148 10.36 -0.41 60.06
N ILE A 1149 10.01 0.64 59.31
CA ILE A 1149 9.86 2.02 59.77
C ILE A 1149 8.37 2.28 60.00
N LYS A 1150 8.01 2.82 61.17
CA LYS A 1150 6.61 3.07 61.56
C LYS A 1150 6.42 4.40 62.27
N ASN A 1151 5.26 4.99 62.09
CA ASN A 1151 4.81 6.14 62.88
C ASN A 1151 3.93 5.66 64.07
N SER A 1152 3.17 6.56 64.70
CA SER A 1152 2.28 6.23 65.82
C SER A 1152 1.07 5.38 65.48
N SER A 1153 0.78 5.21 64.19
CA SER A 1153 -0.53 4.77 63.65
C SER A 1153 -0.40 3.61 62.66
N SER A 1154 0.67 3.57 61.87
CA SER A 1154 0.93 2.55 60.84
C SER A 1154 2.42 2.34 60.60
N ASN A 1155 2.76 1.28 59.87
CA ASN A 1155 4.03 1.21 59.14
C ASN A 1155 4.01 2.28 58.04
N VAL A 1156 5.19 2.84 57.73
CA VAL A 1156 5.37 3.90 56.71
C VAL A 1156 6.47 3.59 55.70
N ALA A 1157 7.37 2.66 56.04
CA ALA A 1157 8.24 2.03 55.07
C ALA A 1157 8.70 0.67 55.58
N TYR A 1158 9.02 -0.27 54.69
CA TYR A 1158 9.76 -1.47 55.07
C TYR A 1158 10.65 -2.00 53.93
N ILE A 1159 11.64 -2.81 54.29
CA ILE A 1159 12.37 -3.70 53.38
C ILE A 1159 12.17 -5.12 53.91
N ASP A 1160 11.58 -5.98 53.11
CA ASP A 1160 11.15 -7.33 53.51
C ASP A 1160 12.26 -8.40 53.33
N TYR A 1161 12.04 -9.68 53.71
CA TYR A 1161 13.02 -10.77 53.56
C TYR A 1161 13.50 -11.00 52.12
N ASN A 1162 12.62 -10.84 51.12
CA ASN A 1162 12.94 -10.93 49.70
C ASN A 1162 13.68 -9.68 49.20
N GLY A 1163 13.76 -8.62 50.01
CA GLY A 1163 14.28 -7.31 49.60
C GLY A 1163 13.21 -6.39 49.02
N ASP A 1164 11.93 -6.74 49.10
CA ASP A 1164 10.85 -5.91 48.55
C ASP A 1164 10.75 -4.60 49.36
N LEU A 1165 10.93 -3.46 48.66
CA LEU A 1165 10.81 -2.12 49.23
C LEU A 1165 9.35 -1.66 49.21
N CYS A 1166 8.86 -1.14 50.33
CA CYS A 1166 7.57 -0.45 50.42
C CYS A 1166 7.73 0.89 51.10
N LEU A 1167 7.14 1.95 50.54
CA LEU A 1167 7.13 3.31 51.09
C LEU A 1167 5.69 3.86 51.13
N THR A 1168 5.38 4.71 52.12
CA THR A 1168 4.20 5.59 52.08
C THR A 1168 4.56 7.03 51.66
N GLY A 1169 5.85 7.30 51.46
CA GLY A 1169 6.41 8.53 50.92
C GLY A 1169 7.08 8.26 49.58
N GLY A 1170 8.22 8.89 49.31
CA GLY A 1170 9.03 8.65 48.12
C GLY A 1170 10.50 8.34 48.42
N LEU A 1171 11.18 7.76 47.43
CA LEU A 1171 12.63 7.57 47.39
C LEU A 1171 13.26 8.78 46.68
N TYR A 1172 14.26 9.40 47.31
CA TYR A 1172 14.94 10.60 46.79
C TYR A 1172 16.44 10.35 46.74
N GLU A 1173 16.94 10.08 45.54
CA GLU A 1173 18.33 9.78 45.26
C GLU A 1173 19.16 11.04 44.98
N ASN A 1174 20.49 10.90 44.96
CA ASN A 1174 21.48 11.93 44.62
C ASN A 1174 21.26 13.28 45.34
N SER A 1175 20.72 13.19 46.54
CA SER A 1175 20.23 14.30 47.36
C SER A 1175 21.26 14.70 48.43
N ASN A 1176 20.95 15.69 49.28
CA ASN A 1176 21.84 16.12 50.37
C ASN A 1176 21.18 15.91 51.76
N PRO A 1177 21.33 14.73 52.39
CA PRO A 1177 20.46 14.28 53.49
C PRO A 1177 20.50 15.09 54.80
#